data_AF-A0A4Z1PF62-F1
#
_entry.id   AF-A0A4Z1PF62-F1
#
_cell.length_a   1.000
_cell.length_b   1.000
_cell.length_c   1.000
_cell.angle_alpha   90.00
_cell.angle_beta   90.00
_cell.angle_gamma   90.00
#
_symmetry.space_group_name_H-M   'P 1'
#
loop_
_entity.id
_entity.type
_entity.pdbx_description
1 polymer ?
#
loop_
_entity_poly.entity_id
_entity_poly.type
_entity_poly.pdbx_seq_one_letter_code
_entity_poly.pdbx_strand_id
1 'polypeptide(L)'
;MAPQEVHHLFHHPIADHSFSADRKTLAVARDNNVELYSRTGSGFELKEELRGHDKLVTGIDIAPNSGKIVTCSQDRNAYVWEPSPTGWKPTLVLLRINRAATCVRWSPLENKFAAGSGARLIAICHFEEEDNWWVSKHLKKPIRSTVTSVAWHPNSVLLAAGSTDGHARVFSSFIKGIDERPSPSVWGERLPFNTVCGEYLNNTAGWVHDVAFSPSGDAVAFVSHDSSLTVVYPNGADQPPKAVVSLSTQLLPFMSLIWTSESEIVAAGYDCEAYKLQGGEQGWQLAGSVESKARPGLSDGREESALNMFRQMDLKGKTKDDTKLTTVHQNTIKTIRCYGPGKFSSKGKMIDILASKVSLCLRGQGGHNAGHTIVADGVTYDFHLIPSGLLNPSCVNLIGSGCVVHVPSFFKELESLKAKGLNPDDRIFISDRAHVDFDLFQAVDGLEEIELGKGAIGTTGKGIGPTFSSKAARTGLMLADALDEDVLDKRLRRLADGYKKRFGDLLKYDVDEELARLKTQLAELRPYVIDEVPLLRSAKEQKAKILVEGAQAIMLDISYGTYPFVTSSNCSVGGIIAGLSLDWRSIKEVIGVVKAYTTRVGSGPFPTEQLNAEGEQLQQVGKEFGVTTGRKRRCGWLDLVVIKYSHEVNGYTALNLTKLDILDGFDEIKVATEYSYQGQTLESFPANGKILQNVEVKYTTLPGWKKSTYGLTSYYDLPVNARKYIEFIEKFTGVKCKYVGTGPNREHLIARDALPA
;
A
#
# COMPACT_ATOMS: atom_id res chain seq x y z
N MET A 1 -1.83 -3.13 2.69
CA MET A 1 -3.08 -2.40 3.03
C MET A 1 -2.77 -1.46 4.19
N ALA A 2 -3.69 -0.59 4.61
CA ALA A 2 -3.62 -0.04 5.95
C ALA A 2 -3.74 -1.19 6.98
N PRO A 3 -3.20 -1.07 8.21
CA PRO A 3 -3.55 -1.99 9.29
C PRO A 3 -5.06 -1.93 9.55
N GLN A 4 -5.63 -3.03 10.03
CA GLN A 4 -7.06 -3.07 10.36
C GLN A 4 -7.33 -2.24 11.62
N GLU A 5 -7.77 -0.99 11.44
CA GLU A 5 -8.34 -0.18 12.52
C GLU A 5 -9.63 -0.85 13.03
N VAL A 6 -9.61 -1.41 14.25
CA VAL A 6 -10.79 -2.02 14.89
C VAL A 6 -11.35 -1.06 15.94
N HIS A 7 -12.38 -0.29 15.56
CA HIS A 7 -13.06 0.64 16.45
C HIS A 7 -14.27 -0.03 17.12
N HIS A 8 -14.14 -0.37 18.40
CA HIS A 8 -15.23 -0.91 19.21
C HIS A 8 -16.17 0.22 19.69
N LEU A 9 -17.21 0.52 18.90
CA LEU A 9 -18.16 1.60 19.20
C LEU A 9 -19.19 1.22 20.28
N PHE A 10 -19.78 0.02 20.18
CA PHE A 10 -20.73 -0.55 21.16
C PHE A 10 -20.96 -2.05 20.91
N HIS A 11 -21.58 -2.74 21.87
CA HIS A 11 -21.87 -4.19 21.80
C HIS A 11 -23.30 -4.51 21.28
N HIS A 12 -23.68 -3.93 20.15
CA HIS A 12 -24.96 -4.17 19.46
C HIS A 12 -24.76 -4.29 17.94
N PRO A 13 -25.67 -4.97 17.21
CA PRO A 13 -25.60 -5.05 15.75
C PRO A 13 -25.76 -3.67 15.10
N ILE A 14 -24.81 -3.30 14.23
CA ILE A 14 -24.90 -2.10 13.39
C ILE A 14 -25.81 -2.40 12.19
N ALA A 15 -26.87 -1.61 11.99
CA ALA A 15 -27.80 -1.85 10.90
C ALA A 15 -27.31 -1.33 9.53
N ASP A 16 -26.66 -0.16 9.50
CA ASP A 16 -25.92 0.42 8.37
C ASP A 16 -24.95 1.48 8.93
N HIS A 17 -23.95 1.87 8.16
CA HIS A 17 -23.02 2.93 8.49
C HIS A 17 -22.53 3.65 7.23
N SER A 18 -22.15 4.92 7.33
CA SER A 18 -21.58 5.68 6.22
C SER A 18 -20.62 6.77 6.75
N PHE A 19 -19.62 7.16 5.95
CA PHE A 19 -18.55 8.08 6.31
C PHE A 19 -18.65 9.40 5.51
N SER A 20 -18.21 10.51 6.09
CA SER A 20 -18.01 11.76 5.33
C SER A 20 -16.86 11.62 4.33
N ALA A 21 -16.86 12.41 3.25
CA ALA A 21 -15.79 12.38 2.25
C ALA A 21 -14.39 12.71 2.82
N ASP A 22 -14.34 13.55 3.88
CA ASP A 22 -13.10 13.86 4.62
C ASP A 22 -12.73 12.81 5.69
N ARG A 23 -13.58 11.79 5.86
CA ARG A 23 -13.43 10.64 6.78
C ARG A 23 -13.36 11.02 8.27
N LYS A 24 -13.71 12.26 8.62
CA LYS A 24 -13.75 12.70 10.02
C LYS A 24 -15.06 12.32 10.71
N THR A 25 -16.17 12.21 9.98
CA THR A 25 -17.47 11.84 10.54
C THR A 25 -17.87 10.43 10.11
N LEU A 26 -18.32 9.63 11.07
CA LEU A 26 -18.88 8.30 10.88
C LEU A 26 -20.29 8.28 11.48
N ALA A 27 -21.30 8.07 10.63
CA ALA A 27 -22.70 7.91 11.03
C ALA A 27 -23.05 6.42 11.15
N VAL A 28 -23.64 6.02 12.27
CA VAL A 28 -23.91 4.61 12.61
C VAL A 28 -25.36 4.42 13.05
N ALA A 29 -26.07 3.46 12.46
CA ALA A 29 -27.44 3.13 12.85
C ALA A 29 -27.44 2.36 14.18
N ARG A 30 -28.07 2.94 15.21
CA ARG A 30 -28.21 2.34 16.54
C ARG A 30 -29.66 2.41 17.00
N ASP A 31 -30.32 1.26 16.89
CA ASP A 31 -31.78 1.14 17.03
C ASP A 31 -32.50 2.24 16.24
N ASN A 32 -33.34 3.06 16.87
CA ASN A 32 -34.14 4.10 16.20
C ASN A 32 -33.41 5.44 16.00
N ASN A 33 -32.13 5.55 16.39
CA ASN A 33 -31.34 6.78 16.27
C ASN A 33 -30.10 6.56 15.38
N VAL A 34 -29.41 7.66 15.03
CA VAL A 34 -28.11 7.62 14.35
C VAL A 34 -27.06 8.33 15.18
N GLU A 35 -26.04 7.61 15.59
CA GLU A 35 -24.90 8.16 16.33
C GLU A 35 -23.85 8.72 15.35
N LEU A 36 -23.44 9.97 15.60
CA LEU A 36 -22.42 10.67 14.83
C LEU A 36 -21.11 10.72 15.62
N TYR A 37 -20.16 9.92 15.17
CA TYR A 37 -18.81 9.88 15.70
C TYR A 37 -17.89 10.81 14.92
N SER A 38 -17.03 11.55 15.61
CA SER A 38 -15.92 12.30 15.00
C SER A 38 -14.57 11.66 15.32
N ARG A 39 -13.68 11.61 14.33
CA ARG A 39 -12.33 11.07 14.48
C ARG A 39 -11.47 11.98 15.38
N THR A 40 -10.94 11.43 16.46
CA THR A 40 -10.05 12.11 17.41
C THR A 40 -8.78 11.29 17.61
N GLY A 41 -7.65 11.84 17.15
CA GLY A 41 -6.40 11.09 17.08
C GLY A 41 -6.54 9.81 16.25
N SER A 42 -6.29 8.66 16.87
CA SER A 42 -6.46 7.35 16.25
C SER A 42 -7.89 6.81 16.28
N GLY A 43 -8.77 7.31 17.15
CA GLY A 43 -10.09 6.72 17.43
C GLY A 43 -11.29 7.54 16.91
N PHE A 44 -12.50 7.08 17.25
CA PHE A 44 -13.77 7.74 16.96
C PHE A 44 -14.55 8.01 18.26
N GLU A 45 -14.80 9.28 18.56
CA GLU A 45 -15.59 9.72 19.71
C GLU A 45 -17.01 10.12 19.29
N LEU A 46 -18.03 9.66 20.01
CA LEU A 46 -19.40 10.12 19.84
C LEU A 46 -19.48 11.63 20.13
N LYS A 47 -20.01 12.42 19.19
CA LYS A 47 -20.20 13.87 19.36
C LYS A 47 -21.67 14.28 19.37
N GLU A 48 -22.52 13.62 18.59
CA GLU A 48 -23.92 13.99 18.41
C GLU A 48 -24.79 12.77 18.08
N GLU A 49 -26.10 12.87 18.29
CA GLU A 49 -27.05 11.79 18.04
C GLU A 49 -28.29 12.33 17.35
N LEU A 50 -28.57 11.84 16.13
CA LEU A 50 -29.74 12.21 15.35
C LEU A 50 -30.93 11.38 15.80
N ARG A 51 -31.93 12.06 16.38
CA ARG A 51 -33.13 11.45 16.97
C ARG A 51 -34.38 11.90 16.19
N GLY A 52 -35.21 10.97 15.73
CA GLY A 52 -36.42 11.30 14.98
C GLY A 52 -37.19 10.13 14.36
N HIS A 53 -36.59 8.94 14.23
CA HIS A 53 -37.33 7.76 13.78
C HIS A 53 -38.01 7.06 14.98
N ASP A 54 -39.21 6.51 14.75
CA ASP A 54 -39.97 5.77 15.78
C ASP A 54 -39.51 4.31 15.94
N LYS A 55 -38.65 3.82 15.05
CA LYS A 55 -38.22 2.41 14.95
C LYS A 55 -36.82 2.30 14.36
N LEU A 56 -36.23 1.11 14.49
CA LEU A 56 -34.94 0.69 13.91
C LEU A 56 -34.65 1.36 12.55
N VAL A 57 -33.57 2.14 12.52
CA VAL A 57 -32.97 2.71 11.31
C VAL A 57 -32.37 1.56 10.49
N THR A 58 -32.81 1.41 9.25
CA THR A 58 -32.46 0.30 8.36
C THR A 58 -31.35 0.65 7.37
N GLY A 59 -31.17 1.93 7.06
CA GLY A 59 -30.16 2.40 6.11
C GLY A 59 -29.73 3.85 6.38
N ILE A 60 -28.48 4.16 6.06
CA ILE A 60 -27.86 5.48 6.22
C ILE A 60 -26.99 5.78 4.99
N ASP A 61 -26.94 7.04 4.57
CA ASP A 61 -25.90 7.52 3.66
C ASP A 61 -25.51 8.98 3.92
N ILE A 62 -24.21 9.30 3.89
CA ILE A 62 -23.70 10.68 3.94
C ILE A 62 -23.42 11.17 2.52
N ALA A 63 -23.97 12.32 2.17
CA ALA A 63 -23.76 12.98 0.89
C ALA A 63 -22.32 13.55 0.83
N PRO A 64 -21.45 13.12 -0.10
CA PRO A 64 -20.02 13.40 -0.04
C PRO A 64 -19.64 14.88 -0.22
N ASN A 65 -20.41 15.67 -0.96
CA ASN A 65 -20.13 17.08 -1.25
C ASN A 65 -20.87 18.03 -0.30
N SER A 66 -22.18 17.82 -0.10
CA SER A 66 -23.02 18.69 0.76
C SER A 66 -22.99 18.33 2.25
N GLY A 67 -22.48 17.14 2.60
CA GLY A 67 -22.46 16.64 3.98
C GLY A 67 -23.84 16.26 4.55
N LYS A 68 -24.93 16.40 3.78
CA LYS A 68 -26.29 16.01 4.21
C LYS A 68 -26.35 14.51 4.48
N ILE A 69 -27.01 14.10 5.56
CA ILE A 69 -27.21 12.68 5.87
C ILE A 69 -28.63 12.29 5.49
N VAL A 70 -28.82 11.13 4.87
CA VAL A 70 -30.15 10.52 4.68
C VAL A 70 -30.24 9.25 5.51
N THR A 71 -31.38 9.06 6.18
CA THR A 71 -31.69 7.88 7.01
C THR A 71 -33.04 7.33 6.63
N CYS A 72 -33.24 6.01 6.72
CA CYS A 72 -34.55 5.37 6.53
C CYS A 72 -34.83 4.30 7.59
N SER A 73 -36.11 4.04 7.89
CA SER A 73 -36.51 3.19 9.01
C SER A 73 -37.70 2.26 8.72
N GLN A 74 -37.88 1.27 9.61
CA GLN A 74 -39.09 0.46 9.70
C GLN A 74 -40.37 1.25 10.04
N ASP A 75 -40.26 2.51 10.47
CA ASP A 75 -41.41 3.41 10.67
C ASP A 75 -42.14 3.79 9.35
N ARG A 76 -41.48 3.55 8.19
CA ARG A 76 -41.88 3.84 6.78
C ARG A 76 -41.47 5.21 6.25
N ASN A 77 -40.68 5.98 7.01
CA ASN A 77 -40.21 7.31 6.65
C ASN A 77 -38.71 7.31 6.30
N ALA A 78 -38.26 8.43 5.77
CA ALA A 78 -36.86 8.83 5.75
C ALA A 78 -36.71 10.22 6.39
N TYR A 79 -35.50 10.55 6.84
CA TYR A 79 -35.12 11.92 7.18
C TYR A 79 -33.92 12.34 6.34
N VAL A 80 -33.93 13.60 5.91
CA VAL A 80 -32.73 14.29 5.43
C VAL A 80 -32.29 15.27 6.52
N TRP A 81 -31.05 15.10 6.97
CA TRP A 81 -30.43 15.89 8.02
C TRP A 81 -29.47 16.87 7.37
N GLU A 82 -29.73 18.16 7.53
CA GLU A 82 -28.90 19.22 6.95
C GLU A 82 -27.95 19.78 8.02
N PRO A 83 -26.65 19.92 7.73
CA PRO A 83 -25.72 20.60 8.63
C PRO A 83 -26.15 22.04 8.91
N SER A 84 -26.07 22.48 10.16
CA SER A 84 -26.39 23.85 10.57
C SER A 84 -25.39 24.38 11.60
N PRO A 85 -25.35 25.70 11.88
CA PRO A 85 -24.46 26.26 12.92
C PRO A 85 -24.72 25.75 14.35
N THR A 86 -25.83 25.06 14.59
CA THR A 86 -26.28 24.61 15.92
C THR A 86 -26.52 23.09 15.99
N GLY A 87 -25.83 22.30 15.16
CA GLY A 87 -26.07 20.86 15.02
C GLY A 87 -26.81 20.54 13.71
N TRP A 88 -27.72 19.57 13.71
CA TRP A 88 -28.43 19.14 12.49
C TRP A 88 -29.90 19.56 12.45
N LYS A 89 -30.34 20.01 11.28
CA LYS A 89 -31.74 20.31 10.97
C LYS A 89 -32.41 19.07 10.34
N PRO A 90 -33.31 18.36 11.04
CA PRO A 90 -34.10 17.28 10.44
C PRO A 90 -35.15 17.81 9.46
N THR A 91 -35.28 17.16 8.31
CA THR A 91 -36.41 17.31 7.38
C THR A 91 -37.03 15.94 7.14
N LEU A 92 -38.29 15.75 7.55
CA LEU A 92 -39.03 14.51 7.35
C LEU A 92 -39.37 14.30 5.86
N VAL A 93 -39.09 13.10 5.35
CA VAL A 93 -39.41 12.70 3.98
C VAL A 93 -40.41 11.54 3.97
N LEU A 94 -41.60 11.83 3.46
CA LEU A 94 -42.68 10.84 3.34
C LEU A 94 -42.44 9.95 2.11
N LEU A 95 -41.86 8.76 2.32
CA LEU A 95 -41.60 7.77 1.27
C LEU A 95 -42.88 7.19 0.62
N ARG A 96 -44.05 7.42 1.24
CA ARG A 96 -45.38 6.93 0.80
C ARG A 96 -45.45 5.39 0.65
N ILE A 97 -44.76 4.64 1.53
CA ILE A 97 -44.71 3.16 1.55
C ILE A 97 -45.55 2.54 2.69
N ASN A 98 -46.04 1.31 2.49
CA ASN A 98 -46.92 0.58 3.44
C ASN A 98 -46.22 -0.58 4.18
N ARG A 99 -44.90 -0.68 4.02
CA ARG A 99 -43.97 -1.63 4.65
C ARG A 99 -42.66 -0.89 4.93
N ALA A 100 -41.85 -1.42 5.84
CA ALA A 100 -40.55 -0.86 6.20
C ALA A 100 -39.71 -0.44 4.98
N ALA A 101 -38.99 0.68 5.12
CA ALA A 101 -37.80 0.89 4.30
C ALA A 101 -36.74 -0.17 4.68
N THR A 102 -35.79 -0.43 3.79
CA THR A 102 -34.78 -1.48 3.97
C THR A 102 -33.35 -0.99 3.74
N CYS A 103 -33.17 -0.02 2.84
CA CYS A 103 -31.89 0.62 2.54
C CYS A 103 -32.16 2.02 1.94
N VAL A 104 -31.15 2.90 1.96
CA VAL A 104 -31.24 4.23 1.32
C VAL A 104 -29.87 4.71 0.85
N ARG A 105 -29.77 5.31 -0.34
CA ARG A 105 -28.51 5.85 -0.90
C ARG A 105 -28.73 7.18 -1.62
N TRP A 106 -27.78 8.12 -1.49
CA TRP A 106 -27.76 9.38 -2.26
C TRP A 106 -27.35 9.14 -3.72
N SER A 107 -27.90 9.92 -4.66
CA SER A 107 -27.33 9.99 -6.01
C SER A 107 -25.93 10.64 -5.96
N PRO A 108 -24.99 10.29 -6.86
CA PRO A 108 -23.69 10.95 -6.94
C PRO A 108 -23.73 12.47 -7.16
N LEU A 109 -24.81 13.01 -7.74
CA LEU A 109 -25.09 14.44 -7.86
C LEU A 109 -25.84 15.05 -6.66
N GLU A 110 -26.22 14.24 -5.67
CA GLU A 110 -26.94 14.61 -4.44
C GLU A 110 -28.31 15.28 -4.63
N ASN A 111 -28.75 15.45 -5.89
CA ASN A 111 -30.03 16.03 -6.28
C ASN A 111 -31.26 15.18 -5.87
N LYS A 112 -31.06 13.90 -5.55
CA LYS A 112 -32.10 12.96 -5.10
C LYS A 112 -31.48 11.77 -4.35
N PHE A 113 -32.32 10.99 -3.68
CA PHE A 113 -31.94 9.72 -3.06
C PHE A 113 -32.93 8.60 -3.41
N ALA A 114 -32.51 7.36 -3.27
CA ALA A 114 -33.33 6.17 -3.49
C ALA A 114 -33.45 5.38 -2.18
N ALA A 115 -34.68 5.09 -1.75
CA ALA A 115 -34.97 4.22 -0.61
C ALA A 115 -35.65 2.91 -1.05
N GLY A 116 -35.00 1.78 -0.79
CA GLY A 116 -35.58 0.44 -0.97
C GLY A 116 -36.62 0.12 0.10
N SER A 117 -37.55 -0.78 -0.20
CA SER A 117 -38.61 -1.16 0.76
C SER A 117 -39.10 -2.60 0.64
N GLY A 118 -39.72 -3.06 1.73
CA GLY A 118 -40.57 -4.25 1.74
C GLY A 118 -41.93 -4.06 1.02
N ALA A 119 -42.20 -2.88 0.47
CA ALA A 119 -43.45 -2.57 -0.24
C ALA A 119 -43.40 -2.93 -1.74
N ARG A 120 -42.38 -3.69 -2.18
CA ARG A 120 -42.13 -4.10 -3.57
C ARG A 120 -41.96 -2.89 -4.51
N LEU A 121 -41.32 -1.84 -4.00
CA LEU A 121 -41.06 -0.60 -4.71
C LEU A 121 -39.81 0.10 -4.16
N ILE A 122 -39.26 1.01 -4.96
CA ILE A 122 -38.18 1.93 -4.56
C ILE A 122 -38.72 3.36 -4.61
N ALA A 123 -38.53 4.12 -3.54
CA ALA A 123 -38.92 5.52 -3.44
C ALA A 123 -37.75 6.42 -3.85
N ILE A 124 -37.86 7.05 -5.03
CA ILE A 124 -36.93 8.06 -5.53
C ILE A 124 -37.40 9.43 -5.04
N CYS A 125 -36.63 10.03 -4.14
CA CYS A 125 -37.00 11.22 -3.41
C CYS A 125 -36.09 12.38 -3.77
N HIS A 126 -36.67 13.53 -4.13
CA HIS A 126 -35.99 14.75 -4.57
C HIS A 126 -36.66 15.94 -3.89
N PHE A 127 -35.96 17.07 -3.82
CA PHE A 127 -36.48 18.29 -3.25
C PHE A 127 -37.08 19.16 -4.36
N GLU A 128 -38.29 19.68 -4.15
CA GLU A 128 -38.91 20.67 -5.05
C GLU A 128 -38.82 22.04 -4.33
N GLU A 129 -37.92 22.91 -4.81
CA GLU A 129 -37.54 24.16 -4.12
C GLU A 129 -38.69 25.18 -4.02
N GLU A 130 -39.55 25.24 -5.04
CA GLU A 130 -40.68 26.18 -5.11
C GLU A 130 -41.68 25.99 -3.94
N ASP A 131 -41.95 24.74 -3.57
CA ASP A 131 -42.84 24.36 -2.47
C ASP A 131 -42.07 24.00 -1.17
N ASN A 132 -40.74 23.98 -1.19
CA ASN A 132 -39.86 23.68 -0.04
C ASN A 132 -40.14 22.32 0.65
N TRP A 133 -40.37 21.23 -0.11
CA TRP A 133 -40.60 19.88 0.42
C TRP A 133 -39.98 18.75 -0.41
N TRP A 134 -39.94 17.54 0.17
CA TRP A 134 -39.40 16.34 -0.47
C TRP A 134 -40.48 15.48 -1.13
N VAL A 135 -40.35 15.27 -2.44
CA VAL A 135 -41.32 14.59 -3.29
C VAL A 135 -40.84 13.18 -3.65
N SER A 136 -41.70 12.19 -3.39
CA SER A 136 -41.41 10.78 -3.65
C SER A 136 -42.09 10.28 -4.93
N LYS A 137 -41.29 9.82 -5.90
CA LYS A 137 -41.71 9.14 -7.14
C LYS A 137 -41.29 7.66 -7.03
N HIS A 138 -42.14 6.72 -7.46
CA HIS A 138 -41.98 5.29 -7.12
C HIS A 138 -41.61 4.42 -8.33
N LEU A 139 -40.47 3.73 -8.27
CA LEU A 139 -40.19 2.58 -9.15
C LEU A 139 -40.94 1.35 -8.61
N LYS A 140 -41.76 0.68 -9.43
CA LYS A 140 -42.65 -0.42 -9.00
C LYS A 140 -42.44 -1.70 -9.80
N LYS A 141 -43.03 -1.79 -11.00
CA LYS A 141 -42.88 -2.99 -11.84
C LYS A 141 -41.46 -3.03 -12.43
N PRO A 142 -40.79 -4.19 -12.47
CA PRO A 142 -41.31 -5.55 -12.24
C PRO A 142 -40.98 -6.16 -10.86
N ILE A 143 -40.62 -5.35 -9.84
CA ILE A 143 -40.24 -5.82 -8.49
C ILE A 143 -41.38 -6.64 -7.87
N ARG A 144 -41.07 -7.85 -7.36
CA ARG A 144 -42.08 -8.81 -6.86
C ARG A 144 -41.98 -9.04 -5.35
N SER A 145 -40.82 -8.83 -4.76
CA SER A 145 -40.57 -9.01 -3.32
C SER A 145 -39.87 -7.80 -2.68
N THR A 146 -39.40 -7.95 -1.43
CA THR A 146 -38.62 -6.94 -0.70
C THR A 146 -37.35 -6.58 -1.45
N VAL A 147 -37.12 -5.28 -1.66
CA VAL A 147 -35.83 -4.73 -2.12
C VAL A 147 -34.84 -4.80 -0.96
N THR A 148 -33.66 -5.34 -1.20
CA THR A 148 -32.60 -5.53 -0.19
C THR A 148 -31.56 -4.42 -0.24
N SER A 149 -31.13 -4.09 -1.46
CA SER A 149 -30.05 -3.15 -1.76
C SER A 149 -30.42 -2.26 -2.95
N VAL A 150 -29.84 -1.06 -2.99
CA VAL A 150 -29.89 -0.15 -4.14
C VAL A 150 -28.51 0.48 -4.32
N ALA A 151 -28.07 0.65 -5.56
CA ALA A 151 -26.83 1.32 -5.90
C ALA A 151 -27.01 2.23 -7.11
N TRP A 152 -26.47 3.44 -7.02
CA TRP A 152 -26.52 4.43 -8.09
C TRP A 152 -25.41 4.21 -9.11
N HIS A 153 -25.75 4.36 -10.38
CA HIS A 153 -24.79 4.47 -11.47
C HIS A 153 -24.09 5.85 -11.42
N PRO A 154 -22.83 5.99 -11.87
CA PRO A 154 -22.10 7.26 -11.83
C PRO A 154 -22.85 8.46 -12.44
N ASN A 155 -23.63 8.24 -13.51
CA ASN A 155 -24.46 9.29 -14.14
C ASN A 155 -25.66 9.78 -13.31
N SER A 156 -25.87 9.28 -12.08
CA SER A 156 -26.98 9.64 -11.17
C SER A 156 -28.40 9.40 -11.71
N VAL A 157 -28.60 8.75 -12.85
CA VAL A 157 -29.92 8.53 -13.47
C VAL A 157 -30.31 7.05 -13.44
N LEU A 158 -29.35 6.16 -13.65
CA LEU A 158 -29.57 4.71 -13.55
C LEU A 158 -29.39 4.23 -12.10
N LEU A 159 -30.23 3.26 -11.71
CA LEU A 159 -30.24 2.67 -10.37
C LEU A 159 -30.30 1.15 -10.47
N ALA A 160 -29.31 0.47 -9.91
CA ALA A 160 -29.35 -0.98 -9.68
C ALA A 160 -30.09 -1.28 -8.37
N ALA A 161 -30.82 -2.39 -8.31
CA ALA A 161 -31.51 -2.83 -7.10
C ALA A 161 -31.50 -4.37 -6.97
N GLY A 162 -31.14 -4.84 -5.77
CA GLY A 162 -31.23 -6.24 -5.36
C GLY A 162 -32.58 -6.54 -4.72
N SER A 163 -33.03 -7.80 -4.80
CA SER A 163 -34.31 -8.20 -4.22
C SER A 163 -34.38 -9.66 -3.78
N THR A 164 -35.28 -9.92 -2.83
CA THR A 164 -35.62 -11.27 -2.33
C THR A 164 -36.47 -12.10 -3.29
N ASP A 165 -36.72 -11.63 -4.52
CA ASP A 165 -37.23 -12.47 -5.62
C ASP A 165 -36.11 -12.99 -6.55
N GLY A 166 -34.84 -12.87 -6.12
CA GLY A 166 -33.68 -13.46 -6.77
C GLY A 166 -33.15 -12.71 -7.99
N HIS A 167 -33.76 -11.57 -8.32
CA HIS A 167 -33.32 -10.72 -9.42
C HIS A 167 -32.54 -9.51 -8.91
N ALA A 168 -31.45 -9.20 -9.61
CA ALA A 168 -30.90 -7.84 -9.69
C ALA A 168 -31.52 -7.13 -10.91
N ARG A 169 -31.88 -5.86 -10.75
CA ARG A 169 -32.54 -5.05 -11.80
C ARG A 169 -31.87 -3.70 -11.94
N VAL A 170 -31.74 -3.21 -13.16
CA VAL A 170 -31.32 -1.83 -13.46
C VAL A 170 -32.52 -1.05 -13.98
N PHE A 171 -32.78 0.10 -13.37
CA PHE A 171 -33.88 1.00 -13.71
C PHE A 171 -33.36 2.37 -14.13
N SER A 172 -34.12 3.07 -14.98
CA SER A 172 -34.06 4.54 -15.01
C SER A 172 -34.90 5.14 -13.90
N SER A 173 -34.28 6.06 -13.16
CA SER A 173 -34.92 6.93 -12.17
C SER A 173 -34.99 8.39 -12.63
N PHE A 174 -34.78 8.67 -13.92
CA PHE A 174 -34.74 10.01 -14.51
C PHE A 174 -35.97 10.87 -14.16
N ILE A 175 -35.75 12.03 -13.53
CA ILE A 175 -36.80 13.01 -13.25
C ILE A 175 -36.55 14.27 -14.10
N LYS A 176 -37.41 14.49 -15.10
CA LYS A 176 -37.40 15.71 -15.93
C LYS A 176 -37.47 16.95 -15.03
N GLY A 177 -36.52 17.87 -15.21
CA GLY A 177 -36.40 19.11 -14.42
C GLY A 177 -35.43 19.03 -13.24
N ILE A 178 -35.08 17.82 -12.80
CA ILE A 178 -34.11 17.55 -11.73
C ILE A 178 -32.83 16.92 -12.30
N ASP A 179 -32.98 16.14 -13.38
CA ASP A 179 -31.89 15.44 -14.06
C ASP A 179 -31.60 16.01 -15.45
N GLU A 180 -30.32 16.19 -15.74
CA GLU A 180 -29.83 16.31 -17.11
C GLU A 180 -29.98 14.97 -17.84
N ARG A 181 -30.14 15.01 -19.17
CA ARG A 181 -30.22 13.78 -19.97
C ARG A 181 -28.82 13.17 -20.07
N PRO A 182 -28.60 11.93 -19.58
CA PRO A 182 -27.28 11.30 -19.68
C PRO A 182 -26.94 10.98 -21.14
N SER A 183 -25.64 10.84 -21.41
CA SER A 183 -25.16 10.28 -22.68
C SER A 183 -25.68 8.86 -22.90
N PRO A 184 -25.78 8.40 -24.16
CA PRO A 184 -25.86 6.99 -24.50
C PRO A 184 -24.87 6.13 -23.69
N SER A 185 -25.32 4.97 -23.24
CA SER A 185 -24.52 3.98 -22.51
C SER A 185 -24.98 2.57 -22.91
N VAL A 186 -24.28 1.54 -22.44
CA VAL A 186 -24.70 0.13 -22.60
C VAL A 186 -26.09 -0.18 -22.03
N TRP A 187 -26.64 0.69 -21.18
CA TRP A 187 -27.99 0.61 -20.60
C TRP A 187 -29.07 1.33 -21.42
N GLY A 188 -28.71 1.98 -22.53
CA GLY A 188 -29.63 2.65 -23.46
C GLY A 188 -29.54 4.18 -23.52
N GLU A 189 -30.27 4.77 -24.49
CA GLU A 189 -30.25 6.21 -24.80
C GLU A 189 -31.51 6.98 -24.37
N ARG A 190 -32.63 6.27 -24.22
CA ARG A 190 -33.96 6.83 -23.92
C ARG A 190 -34.43 6.20 -22.62
N LEU A 191 -34.22 6.95 -21.54
CA LEU A 191 -34.33 6.45 -20.17
C LEU A 191 -35.44 7.20 -19.39
N PRO A 192 -36.73 7.17 -19.79
CA PRO A 192 -37.79 7.73 -18.96
C PRO A 192 -37.94 6.99 -17.62
N PHE A 193 -38.56 7.63 -16.63
CA PHE A 193 -38.74 7.07 -15.29
C PHE A 193 -39.44 5.70 -15.30
N ASN A 194 -38.95 4.74 -14.51
CA ASN A 194 -39.41 3.34 -14.48
C ASN A 194 -39.20 2.57 -15.81
N THR A 195 -38.29 3.00 -16.70
CA THR A 195 -37.72 2.08 -17.69
C THR A 195 -36.89 0.99 -16.99
N VAL A 196 -37.05 -0.25 -17.41
CA VAL A 196 -36.17 -1.37 -17.03
C VAL A 196 -35.07 -1.46 -18.07
N CYS A 197 -33.82 -1.30 -17.65
CA CYS A 197 -32.64 -1.35 -18.52
C CYS A 197 -31.92 -2.70 -18.46
N GLY A 198 -32.24 -3.52 -17.45
CA GLY A 198 -31.76 -4.89 -17.29
C GLY A 198 -32.50 -5.59 -16.14
N GLU A 199 -32.77 -6.88 -16.29
CA GLU A 199 -33.35 -7.74 -15.25
C GLU A 199 -32.66 -9.10 -15.32
N TYR A 200 -31.95 -9.47 -14.25
CA TYR A 200 -31.03 -10.60 -14.21
C TYR A 200 -31.32 -11.47 -12.98
N LEU A 201 -31.71 -12.71 -13.22
CA LEU A 201 -31.97 -13.74 -12.21
C LEU A 201 -30.69 -14.53 -11.93
N ASN A 202 -30.37 -14.79 -10.66
CA ASN A 202 -29.28 -15.70 -10.31
C ASN A 202 -29.64 -17.18 -10.59
N ASN A 203 -28.63 -18.05 -10.59
CA ASN A 203 -28.77 -19.45 -11.03
C ASN A 203 -29.74 -20.31 -10.19
N THR A 204 -30.18 -19.84 -9.02
CA THR A 204 -30.95 -20.62 -8.03
C THR A 204 -32.26 -19.97 -7.58
N ALA A 205 -32.53 -18.74 -8.01
CA ALA A 205 -33.52 -17.82 -7.43
C ALA A 205 -33.34 -17.50 -5.92
N GLY A 206 -32.14 -17.72 -5.35
CA GLY A 206 -31.80 -17.30 -3.99
C GLY A 206 -31.86 -15.78 -3.82
N TRP A 207 -32.03 -15.25 -2.61
CA TRP A 207 -32.15 -13.79 -2.43
C TRP A 207 -30.87 -13.05 -2.82
N VAL A 208 -30.99 -11.95 -3.58
CA VAL A 208 -29.87 -11.01 -3.78
C VAL A 208 -29.73 -10.16 -2.53
N HIS A 209 -28.53 -10.10 -1.94
CA HIS A 209 -28.26 -9.26 -0.77
C HIS A 209 -27.80 -7.87 -1.18
N ASP A 210 -26.76 -7.76 -2.01
CA ASP A 210 -26.15 -6.48 -2.40
C ASP A 210 -25.89 -6.39 -3.91
N VAL A 211 -25.82 -5.16 -4.42
CA VAL A 211 -25.63 -4.84 -5.84
C VAL A 211 -24.72 -3.62 -5.99
N ALA A 212 -23.83 -3.60 -6.99
CA ALA A 212 -23.06 -2.40 -7.32
C ALA A 212 -22.65 -2.35 -8.80
N PHE A 213 -22.61 -1.14 -9.37
CA PHE A 213 -22.02 -0.90 -10.69
C PHE A 213 -20.48 -0.91 -10.62
N SER A 214 -19.85 -1.28 -11.74
CA SER A 214 -18.42 -1.06 -11.97
C SER A 214 -18.05 0.43 -11.88
N PRO A 215 -16.78 0.80 -11.67
CA PRO A 215 -16.35 2.21 -11.64
C PRO A 215 -16.71 2.98 -12.93
N SER A 216 -16.67 2.32 -14.08
CA SER A 216 -17.15 2.79 -15.39
C SER A 216 -18.68 3.01 -15.46
N GLY A 217 -19.45 2.24 -14.70
CA GLY A 217 -20.90 2.12 -14.83
C GLY A 217 -21.37 1.06 -15.84
N ASP A 218 -20.51 0.59 -16.74
CA ASP A 218 -20.87 -0.28 -17.87
C ASP A 218 -21.11 -1.76 -17.50
N ALA A 219 -20.87 -2.17 -16.25
CA ALA A 219 -21.21 -3.50 -15.73
C ALA A 219 -21.91 -3.40 -14.36
N VAL A 220 -22.66 -4.44 -14.00
CA VAL A 220 -23.27 -4.56 -12.66
C VAL A 220 -22.91 -5.91 -12.04
N ALA A 221 -22.53 -5.90 -10.77
CA ALA A 221 -22.30 -7.10 -9.97
C ALA A 221 -23.34 -7.20 -8.85
N PHE A 222 -23.66 -8.44 -8.45
CA PHE A 222 -24.55 -8.72 -7.32
C PHE A 222 -24.14 -10.01 -6.58
N VAL A 223 -24.42 -10.05 -5.28
CA VAL A 223 -24.18 -11.24 -4.43
C VAL A 223 -25.47 -11.84 -3.92
N SER A 224 -25.50 -13.17 -3.84
CA SER A 224 -26.72 -13.96 -3.65
C SER A 224 -26.63 -14.95 -2.49
N HIS A 225 -27.79 -15.33 -1.95
CA HIS A 225 -27.90 -16.21 -0.78
C HIS A 225 -27.49 -17.67 -1.04
N ASP A 226 -27.19 -18.03 -2.28
CA ASP A 226 -26.66 -19.33 -2.74
C ASP A 226 -25.12 -19.37 -2.81
N SER A 227 -24.44 -18.43 -2.14
CA SER A 227 -23.00 -18.24 -2.17
C SER A 227 -22.41 -17.95 -3.56
N SER A 228 -23.23 -17.42 -4.48
CA SER A 228 -22.77 -16.90 -5.77
C SER A 228 -22.51 -15.38 -5.76
N LEU A 229 -21.51 -14.99 -6.54
CA LEU A 229 -21.36 -13.62 -7.06
C LEU A 229 -21.56 -13.67 -8.57
N THR A 230 -22.43 -12.81 -9.11
CA THR A 230 -22.69 -12.71 -10.54
C THR A 230 -22.32 -11.32 -11.05
N VAL A 231 -21.64 -11.25 -12.19
CA VAL A 231 -21.29 -10.01 -12.91
C VAL A 231 -21.90 -10.03 -14.30
N VAL A 232 -22.56 -8.94 -14.67
CA VAL A 232 -23.28 -8.80 -15.94
C VAL A 232 -22.68 -7.66 -16.77
N TYR A 233 -22.35 -8.00 -18.01
CA TYR A 233 -21.79 -7.11 -19.01
C TYR A 233 -22.82 -6.91 -20.14
N PRO A 234 -23.70 -5.88 -20.07
CA PRO A 234 -24.69 -5.58 -21.12
C PRO A 234 -24.06 -5.25 -22.48
N ASN A 235 -24.85 -5.34 -23.55
CA ASN A 235 -24.44 -5.05 -24.93
C ASN A 235 -25.23 -3.91 -25.60
N GLY A 236 -25.99 -3.13 -24.83
CA GLY A 236 -26.97 -2.17 -25.32
C GLY A 236 -28.41 -2.52 -24.92
N ALA A 237 -29.32 -1.55 -25.03
CA ALA A 237 -30.74 -1.75 -24.78
C ALA A 237 -31.34 -2.81 -25.72
N ASP A 238 -32.24 -3.64 -25.16
CA ASP A 238 -32.95 -4.75 -25.84
C ASP A 238 -32.05 -5.82 -26.50
N GLN A 239 -30.74 -5.78 -26.26
CA GLN A 239 -29.78 -6.81 -26.70
C GLN A 239 -29.47 -7.81 -25.57
N PRO A 240 -29.15 -9.07 -25.89
CA PRO A 240 -28.57 -9.98 -24.89
C PRO A 240 -27.24 -9.41 -24.36
N PRO A 241 -26.93 -9.60 -23.06
CA PRO A 241 -25.65 -9.19 -22.51
C PRO A 241 -24.49 -9.94 -23.18
N LYS A 242 -23.34 -9.29 -23.31
CA LYS A 242 -22.09 -9.89 -23.82
C LYS A 242 -21.68 -11.11 -23.01
N ALA A 243 -21.81 -10.98 -21.68
CA ALA A 243 -21.51 -12.02 -20.71
C ALA A 243 -22.35 -11.85 -19.44
N VAL A 244 -22.77 -12.98 -18.88
CA VAL A 244 -23.29 -13.10 -17.51
C VAL A 244 -22.41 -14.14 -16.83
N VAL A 245 -21.46 -13.69 -16.02
CA VAL A 245 -20.46 -14.54 -15.38
C VAL A 245 -20.86 -14.76 -13.93
N SER A 246 -21.20 -15.99 -13.56
CA SER A 246 -21.57 -16.34 -12.18
C SER A 246 -20.52 -17.25 -11.56
N LEU A 247 -19.88 -16.77 -10.50
CA LEU A 247 -18.93 -17.51 -9.67
C LEU A 247 -19.66 -18.03 -8.43
N SER A 248 -19.98 -19.33 -8.41
CA SER A 248 -20.40 -20.02 -7.20
C SER A 248 -19.17 -20.31 -6.33
N THR A 249 -19.24 -19.99 -5.03
CA THR A 249 -18.16 -20.22 -4.06
C THR A 249 -18.49 -21.34 -3.08
N GLN A 250 -17.47 -21.92 -2.43
CA GLN A 250 -17.63 -22.85 -1.31
C GLN A 250 -17.66 -22.13 0.06
N LEU A 251 -17.88 -20.80 0.04
CA LEU A 251 -18.00 -19.95 1.21
C LEU A 251 -19.46 -19.87 1.65
N LEU A 252 -19.71 -19.30 2.83
CA LEU A 252 -21.04 -18.86 3.24
C LEU A 252 -21.43 -17.58 2.46
N PRO A 253 -22.74 -17.27 2.32
CA PRO A 253 -23.16 -16.20 1.41
C PRO A 253 -22.58 -14.82 1.76
N PHE A 254 -22.19 -14.08 0.73
CA PHE A 254 -21.85 -12.68 0.88
C PHE A 254 -23.12 -11.84 1.10
N MET A 255 -23.05 -10.89 2.03
CA MET A 255 -24.09 -9.92 2.31
C MET A 255 -23.82 -8.54 1.70
N SER A 256 -22.58 -8.23 1.33
CA SER A 256 -22.22 -6.96 0.71
C SER A 256 -21.02 -7.06 -0.23
N LEU A 257 -20.97 -6.20 -1.26
CA LEU A 257 -19.90 -6.15 -2.26
C LEU A 257 -19.53 -4.71 -2.64
N ILE A 258 -18.25 -4.46 -2.95
CA ILE A 258 -17.75 -3.22 -3.52
C ILE A 258 -16.77 -3.51 -4.66
N TRP A 259 -16.82 -2.75 -5.75
CA TRP A 259 -15.79 -2.79 -6.78
C TRP A 259 -14.57 -1.96 -6.35
N THR A 260 -13.36 -2.45 -6.63
CA THR A 260 -12.10 -1.71 -6.41
C THR A 260 -11.37 -1.36 -7.71
N SER A 261 -11.70 -2.05 -8.82
CA SER A 261 -11.34 -1.72 -10.20
C SER A 261 -12.36 -2.34 -11.17
N GLU A 262 -12.24 -2.14 -12.49
CA GLU A 262 -13.05 -2.86 -13.49
C GLU A 262 -12.89 -4.40 -13.48
N SER A 263 -11.82 -4.90 -12.83
CA SER A 263 -11.45 -6.32 -12.80
C SER A 263 -11.39 -6.90 -11.38
N GLU A 264 -11.87 -6.16 -10.37
CA GLU A 264 -11.73 -6.54 -8.96
C GLU A 264 -12.91 -6.10 -8.10
N ILE A 265 -13.43 -7.05 -7.31
CA ILE A 265 -14.51 -6.87 -6.35
C ILE A 265 -14.03 -7.39 -4.99
N VAL A 266 -14.41 -6.70 -3.92
CA VAL A 266 -14.33 -7.22 -2.54
C VAL A 266 -15.73 -7.50 -2.05
N ALA A 267 -15.99 -8.72 -1.56
CA ALA A 267 -17.28 -9.14 -1.02
C ALA A 267 -17.11 -9.80 0.36
N ALA A 268 -18.11 -9.66 1.24
CA ALA A 268 -18.06 -10.15 2.62
C ALA A 268 -19.45 -10.54 3.11
N GLY A 269 -19.52 -11.37 4.15
CA GLY A 269 -20.80 -11.84 4.70
C GLY A 269 -20.65 -12.76 5.91
N TYR A 270 -21.31 -13.92 5.84
CA TYR A 270 -21.50 -14.83 6.99
C TYR A 270 -20.21 -15.51 7.50
N ASP A 271 -19.15 -15.65 6.69
CA ASP A 271 -17.84 -16.13 7.16
C ASP A 271 -17.09 -15.14 8.09
N CYS A 272 -17.65 -13.95 8.32
CA CYS A 272 -17.06 -12.87 9.12
C CYS A 272 -15.71 -12.36 8.58
N GLU A 273 -15.50 -12.52 7.27
CA GLU A 273 -14.25 -12.22 6.57
C GLU A 273 -14.60 -11.59 5.22
N ALA A 274 -13.74 -10.69 4.74
CA ALA A 274 -13.85 -10.07 3.42
C ALA A 274 -12.93 -10.79 2.43
N TYR A 275 -13.45 -11.08 1.23
CA TYR A 275 -12.77 -11.82 0.19
C TYR A 275 -12.62 -10.96 -1.06
N LYS A 276 -11.48 -11.12 -1.73
CA LYS A 276 -11.14 -10.48 -2.98
C LYS A 276 -11.44 -11.44 -4.13
N LEU A 277 -12.16 -10.95 -5.12
CA LEU A 277 -12.52 -11.66 -6.35
C LEU A 277 -11.98 -10.86 -7.53
N GLN A 278 -11.44 -11.53 -8.55
CA GLN A 278 -10.84 -10.90 -9.72
C GLN A 278 -11.33 -11.56 -11.00
N GLY A 279 -11.49 -10.79 -12.08
CA GLY A 279 -12.06 -11.30 -13.32
C GLY A 279 -12.35 -10.26 -14.40
N GLY A 280 -13.24 -10.64 -15.32
CA GLY A 280 -13.70 -9.85 -16.46
C GLY A 280 -14.80 -10.58 -17.25
N GLU A 281 -15.08 -10.13 -18.47
CA GLU A 281 -16.10 -10.74 -19.36
C GLU A 281 -15.88 -12.24 -19.60
N GLN A 282 -14.64 -12.73 -19.51
CA GLN A 282 -14.25 -14.13 -19.78
C GLN A 282 -14.35 -15.06 -18.56
N GLY A 283 -14.54 -14.54 -17.34
CA GLY A 283 -14.49 -15.35 -16.12
C GLY A 283 -14.16 -14.53 -14.87
N TRP A 284 -14.61 -15.01 -13.71
CA TRP A 284 -14.28 -14.47 -12.39
C TRP A 284 -13.81 -15.58 -11.46
N GLN A 285 -12.83 -15.30 -10.62
CA GLN A 285 -12.23 -16.24 -9.67
C GLN A 285 -12.03 -15.61 -8.28
N LEU A 286 -12.05 -16.46 -7.25
CA LEU A 286 -11.75 -16.07 -5.87
C LEU A 286 -10.23 -15.95 -5.70
N ALA A 287 -9.73 -14.73 -5.48
CA ALA A 287 -8.29 -14.45 -5.33
C ALA A 287 -7.79 -14.59 -3.88
N GLY A 288 -8.69 -14.75 -2.90
CA GLY A 288 -8.37 -15.04 -1.50
C GLY A 288 -8.98 -14.05 -0.50
N SER A 289 -8.64 -14.20 0.78
CA SER A 289 -9.07 -13.27 1.84
C SER A 289 -8.34 -11.92 1.77
N VAL A 290 -9.05 -10.86 2.15
CA VAL A 290 -8.52 -9.50 2.41
C VAL A 290 -7.88 -9.42 3.80
N GLU A 291 -8.37 -10.19 4.77
CA GLU A 291 -7.84 -10.26 6.13
C GLU A 291 -6.80 -11.40 6.25
N SER A 292 -5.51 -11.08 6.33
CA SER A 292 -4.48 -12.09 6.52
C SER A 292 -4.37 -12.58 7.98
N LYS A 293 -5.45 -13.16 8.52
CA LYS A 293 -5.49 -13.73 9.88
C LYS A 293 -4.89 -15.13 9.91
N ALA A 294 -3.65 -15.21 10.39
CA ALA A 294 -3.09 -16.45 10.92
C ALA A 294 -3.86 -16.83 12.21
N ARG A 295 -4.98 -17.54 12.08
CA ARG A 295 -5.69 -18.15 13.21
C ARG A 295 -4.89 -19.35 13.72
N PRO A 296 -4.46 -19.41 14.99
CA PRO A 296 -3.94 -20.65 15.56
C PRO A 296 -5.00 -21.74 15.47
N GLY A 297 -4.68 -22.87 14.83
CA GLY A 297 -5.57 -24.03 14.72
C GLY A 297 -6.38 -24.18 13.43
N LEU A 298 -6.10 -23.43 12.36
CA LEU A 298 -6.71 -23.65 11.03
C LEU A 298 -5.66 -23.89 9.93
N SER A 299 -4.98 -25.03 10.03
CA SER A 299 -4.09 -25.59 8.99
C SER A 299 -4.79 -26.71 8.22
N ASP A 300 -4.90 -26.60 6.90
CA ASP A 300 -5.18 -27.64 5.87
C ASP A 300 -6.30 -28.69 6.12
N GLY A 301 -7.12 -28.54 7.16
CA GLY A 301 -8.07 -29.56 7.62
C GLY A 301 -9.50 -29.45 7.09
N ARG A 302 -9.75 -28.70 6.00
CA ARG A 302 -11.11 -28.45 5.48
C ARG A 302 -11.48 -29.22 4.20
N GLU A 303 -10.55 -29.98 3.60
CA GLU A 303 -10.85 -30.84 2.44
C GLU A 303 -11.50 -32.18 2.81
N GLU A 304 -11.56 -32.55 4.10
CA GLU A 304 -12.30 -33.73 4.57
C GLU A 304 -13.26 -33.42 5.73
N SER A 305 -14.23 -34.32 5.92
CA SER A 305 -15.05 -34.51 7.13
C SER A 305 -16.34 -33.71 7.37
N ALA A 306 -17.01 -33.21 6.32
CA ALA A 306 -18.49 -33.21 6.36
C ALA A 306 -19.02 -34.64 6.16
N LEU A 307 -18.68 -35.25 5.02
CA LEU A 307 -19.13 -36.60 4.63
C LEU A 307 -18.57 -37.70 5.55
N ASN A 308 -17.30 -37.60 5.95
CA ASN A 308 -16.66 -38.58 6.83
C ASN A 308 -17.17 -38.49 8.28
N MET A 309 -17.67 -37.32 8.73
CA MET A 309 -18.29 -37.18 10.06
C MET A 309 -19.64 -37.91 10.11
N PHE A 310 -20.49 -37.77 9.09
CA PHE A 310 -21.73 -38.54 8.95
C PHE A 310 -21.46 -40.05 8.93
N ARG A 311 -20.46 -40.51 8.17
CA ARG A 311 -20.06 -41.94 8.11
C ARG A 311 -19.58 -42.50 9.45
N GLN A 312 -19.03 -41.68 10.35
CA GLN A 312 -18.54 -42.13 11.66
C GLN A 312 -19.61 -42.12 12.76
N MET A 313 -20.68 -41.33 12.64
CA MET A 313 -21.78 -41.32 13.61
C MET A 313 -22.53 -42.66 13.62
N ASP A 314 -22.80 -43.23 12.44
CA ASP A 314 -23.53 -44.50 12.28
C ASP A 314 -22.74 -45.70 12.86
N LEU A 315 -21.41 -45.66 12.78
CA LEU A 315 -20.51 -46.69 13.30
C LEU A 315 -20.30 -46.68 14.82
N LYS A 316 -20.71 -45.61 15.53
CA LYS A 316 -20.51 -45.45 16.97
C LYS A 316 -21.74 -44.84 17.64
N GLY A 317 -22.80 -45.64 17.74
CA GLY A 317 -24.04 -45.29 18.44
C GLY A 317 -23.80 -44.77 19.87
N LYS A 318 -23.70 -43.45 20.00
CA LYS A 318 -23.63 -42.70 21.26
C LYS A 318 -24.47 -41.44 21.11
N THR A 319 -25.72 -41.52 21.55
CA THR A 319 -26.57 -40.34 21.74
C THR A 319 -25.94 -39.45 22.82
N LYS A 320 -25.47 -38.28 22.39
CA LYS A 320 -25.13 -37.16 23.25
C LYS A 320 -25.91 -35.96 22.70
N ASP A 321 -26.75 -35.34 23.51
CA ASP A 321 -27.47 -34.14 23.11
C ASP A 321 -26.47 -32.99 22.91
N ASP A 322 -26.14 -32.71 21.66
CA ASP A 322 -25.18 -31.67 21.27
C ASP A 322 -25.90 -30.45 20.66
N THR A 323 -26.85 -29.91 21.41
CA THR A 323 -27.56 -28.67 21.09
C THR A 323 -26.71 -27.40 21.32
N LYS A 324 -25.42 -27.56 21.66
CA LYS A 324 -24.45 -26.47 21.80
C LYS A 324 -23.53 -26.39 20.58
N LEU A 325 -23.99 -25.67 19.56
CA LEU A 325 -23.14 -25.18 18.47
C LEU A 325 -21.86 -24.55 19.04
N THR A 326 -20.73 -25.17 18.76
CA THR A 326 -19.39 -24.68 19.16
C THR A 326 -18.88 -23.56 18.26
N THR A 327 -19.58 -23.29 17.14
CA THR A 327 -19.34 -22.13 16.28
C THR A 327 -20.23 -20.95 16.69
N VAL A 328 -19.59 -19.84 17.06
CA VAL A 328 -20.27 -18.58 17.42
C VAL A 328 -20.70 -17.83 16.15
N HIS A 329 -21.71 -18.34 15.44
CA HIS A 329 -22.35 -17.66 14.31
C HIS A 329 -23.27 -16.51 14.78
N GLN A 330 -22.69 -15.51 15.46
CA GLN A 330 -23.38 -14.28 15.87
C GLN A 330 -22.76 -13.01 15.26
N ASN A 331 -21.56 -13.12 14.68
CA ASN A 331 -20.97 -12.06 13.85
C ASN A 331 -21.29 -12.32 12.38
N THR A 332 -21.35 -11.27 11.56
CA THR A 332 -21.52 -11.30 10.10
C THR A 332 -21.18 -9.91 9.55
N ILE A 333 -20.44 -9.82 8.45
CA ILE A 333 -20.15 -8.51 7.82
C ILE A 333 -21.34 -8.11 6.96
N LYS A 334 -22.24 -7.30 7.52
CA LYS A 334 -23.51 -6.91 6.88
C LYS A 334 -23.33 -5.93 5.71
N THR A 335 -22.32 -5.05 5.76
CA THR A 335 -22.12 -3.97 4.78
C THR A 335 -20.64 -3.58 4.71
N ILE A 336 -20.10 -3.42 3.51
CA ILE A 336 -18.76 -2.86 3.26
C ILE A 336 -18.90 -1.43 2.72
N ARG A 337 -18.02 -0.51 3.12
CA ARG A 337 -17.90 0.83 2.55
C ARG A 337 -16.44 1.14 2.19
N CYS A 338 -16.21 1.92 1.15
CA CYS A 338 -14.86 2.31 0.73
C CYS A 338 -14.27 3.37 1.68
N TYR A 339 -13.24 3.02 2.45
CA TYR A 339 -12.54 3.95 3.36
C TYR A 339 -11.61 4.96 2.64
N GLY A 340 -11.43 4.85 1.32
CA GLY A 340 -10.83 5.87 0.43
C GLY A 340 -9.28 5.87 0.29
N PRO A 341 -8.71 6.66 -0.65
CA PRO A 341 -7.30 6.55 -1.11
C PRO A 341 -6.24 7.48 -0.44
N GLY A 342 -4.97 7.05 -0.35
CA GLY A 342 -3.74 7.87 -0.59
C GLY A 342 -2.45 7.70 0.28
N LYS A 343 -1.25 7.99 -0.32
CA LYS A 343 0.05 8.54 0.27
C LYS A 343 0.99 7.59 1.09
N PHE A 344 2.37 7.59 1.12
CA PHE A 344 3.54 8.47 0.76
C PHE A 344 4.80 7.80 0.02
N SER A 345 6.12 8.06 0.31
CA SER A 345 7.23 8.18 -0.72
C SER A 345 8.41 7.13 -0.86
N SER A 346 9.15 7.19 -2.00
CA SER A 346 10.06 6.22 -2.70
C SER A 346 11.22 5.50 -1.96
N LYS A 347 11.69 4.36 -2.53
CA LYS A 347 12.47 3.27 -1.90
C LYS A 347 11.78 2.72 -0.66
N GLY A 348 11.67 3.53 0.39
CA GLY A 348 10.85 3.25 1.57
C GLY A 348 9.44 2.80 1.19
N LYS A 349 8.73 3.51 0.31
CA LYS A 349 7.41 3.13 -0.26
C LYS A 349 7.32 1.70 -0.81
N MET A 350 8.34 1.18 -1.49
CA MET A 350 8.27 -0.20 -1.98
C MET A 350 8.41 -1.18 -0.81
N ILE A 351 9.34 -0.87 0.10
CA ILE A 351 9.58 -1.64 1.31
C ILE A 351 8.32 -1.61 2.19
N ASP A 352 7.72 -0.46 2.48
CA ASP A 352 6.45 -0.23 3.18
C ASP A 352 5.25 -1.00 2.57
N ILE A 353 5.03 -0.87 1.25
CA ILE A 353 3.93 -1.56 0.57
C ILE A 353 4.05 -3.09 0.72
N LEU A 354 5.28 -3.61 0.59
CA LEU A 354 5.58 -5.03 0.84
C LEU A 354 5.53 -5.37 2.35
N ALA A 355 6.00 -4.48 3.22
CA ALA A 355 6.12 -4.68 4.66
C ALA A 355 4.75 -4.81 5.33
N SER A 356 3.72 -4.13 4.79
CA SER A 356 2.31 -4.35 5.15
C SER A 356 1.81 -5.79 4.91
N LYS A 357 2.65 -6.68 4.35
CA LYS A 357 2.39 -8.11 4.11
C LYS A 357 3.53 -9.04 4.56
N VAL A 358 4.55 -8.56 5.28
CA VAL A 358 5.71 -9.39 5.71
C VAL A 358 5.76 -9.55 7.23
N SER A 359 6.32 -10.67 7.67
CA SER A 359 6.53 -10.98 9.09
C SER A 359 7.88 -10.47 9.59
N LEU A 360 8.91 -10.51 8.73
CA LEU A 360 10.29 -10.14 9.04
C LEU A 360 10.81 -9.09 8.04
N CYS A 361 11.44 -8.02 8.52
CA CYS A 361 12.09 -7.02 7.70
C CYS A 361 13.55 -6.82 8.10
N LEU A 362 14.49 -7.06 7.19
CA LEU A 362 15.90 -7.27 7.50
C LEU A 362 16.79 -6.26 6.76
N ARG A 363 17.80 -5.74 7.43
CA ARG A 363 18.92 -5.03 6.78
C ARG A 363 20.15 -5.93 6.79
N GLY A 364 20.70 -6.20 5.61
CA GLY A 364 21.86 -7.10 5.49
C GLY A 364 23.22 -6.42 5.30
N GLN A 365 23.29 -5.11 5.06
CA GLN A 365 24.56 -4.43 4.78
C GLN A 365 24.50 -2.93 5.10
N GLY A 366 25.68 -2.32 5.22
CA GLY A 366 25.85 -0.88 5.43
C GLY A 366 25.66 -0.48 6.89
N GLY A 367 25.33 0.77 7.17
CA GLY A 367 25.09 1.23 8.53
C GLY A 367 24.25 2.51 8.58
N HIS A 368 24.51 3.33 9.59
CA HIS A 368 23.77 4.58 9.83
C HIS A 368 24.06 5.71 8.80
N ASN A 369 24.82 5.41 7.74
CA ASN A 369 25.00 6.23 6.54
C ASN A 369 23.86 6.08 5.52
N ALA A 370 23.16 4.94 5.55
CA ALA A 370 21.86 4.83 4.90
C ALA A 370 20.87 5.78 5.59
N GLY A 371 19.88 6.26 4.83
CA GLY A 371 18.89 7.21 5.33
C GLY A 371 17.76 7.35 4.32
N HIS A 372 16.53 7.10 4.75
CA HIS A 372 15.34 7.31 3.94
C HIS A 372 14.13 7.70 4.77
N THR A 373 13.36 8.66 4.26
CA THR A 373 12.15 9.17 4.90
C THR A 373 10.93 8.45 4.33
N ILE A 374 10.12 7.84 5.20
CA ILE A 374 8.77 7.37 4.87
C ILE A 374 7.80 8.25 5.64
N VAL A 375 6.71 8.64 4.99
CA VAL A 375 5.57 9.23 5.69
C VAL A 375 4.47 8.16 5.72
N ALA A 376 3.78 8.01 6.85
CA ALA A 376 2.66 7.09 7.00
C ALA A 376 1.59 7.76 7.86
N ASP A 377 0.33 7.68 7.42
CA ASP A 377 -0.84 8.25 8.10
C ASP A 377 -0.70 9.76 8.46
N GLY A 378 0.08 10.48 7.65
CA GLY A 378 0.38 11.91 7.81
C GLY A 378 1.66 12.23 8.62
N VAL A 379 2.25 11.24 9.29
CA VAL A 379 3.45 11.39 10.14
C VAL A 379 4.72 11.01 9.39
N THR A 380 5.78 11.80 9.53
CA THR A 380 7.06 11.64 8.83
C THR A 380 8.09 10.90 9.68
N TYR A 381 8.54 9.73 9.25
CA TYR A 381 9.51 8.85 9.92
C TYR A 381 10.82 8.75 9.11
N ASP A 382 11.97 8.72 9.79
CA ASP A 382 13.29 8.91 9.15
C ASP A 382 14.26 7.76 9.51
N PHE A 383 14.17 6.67 8.75
CA PHE A 383 14.91 5.43 9.00
C PHE A 383 16.35 5.50 8.48
N HIS A 384 17.31 5.14 9.33
CA HIS A 384 18.75 5.18 9.07
C HIS A 384 19.39 3.81 9.23
N LEU A 385 19.32 3.22 10.42
CA LEU A 385 19.85 1.90 10.78
C LEU A 385 18.72 0.91 11.13
N ILE A 386 17.63 1.35 11.75
CA ILE A 386 16.47 0.49 12.01
C ILE A 386 15.77 0.18 10.66
N PRO A 387 15.33 -1.08 10.40
CA PRO A 387 14.51 -1.38 9.24
C PRO A 387 13.14 -0.68 9.32
N SER A 388 12.71 -0.11 8.20
CA SER A 388 11.43 0.58 8.05
C SER A 388 10.18 -0.32 8.18
N GLY A 389 10.37 -1.64 8.13
CA GLY A 389 9.33 -2.62 8.49
C GLY A 389 8.67 -2.37 9.85
N LEU A 390 9.32 -1.62 10.76
CA LEU A 390 8.77 -1.20 12.05
C LEU A 390 7.40 -0.50 11.95
N LEU A 391 7.12 0.15 10.81
CA LEU A 391 5.83 0.78 10.50
C LEU A 391 4.66 -0.21 10.45
N ASN A 392 4.91 -1.49 10.12
CA ASN A 392 3.92 -2.54 10.31
C ASN A 392 3.99 -3.03 11.77
N PRO A 393 2.92 -2.89 12.59
CA PRO A 393 2.92 -3.35 13.98
C PRO A 393 3.19 -4.85 14.17
N SER A 394 2.89 -5.69 13.17
CA SER A 394 3.12 -7.14 13.24
C SER A 394 4.50 -7.58 12.73
N CYS A 395 5.37 -6.65 12.33
CA CYS A 395 6.65 -6.99 11.71
C CYS A 395 7.80 -6.92 12.74
N VAL A 396 8.65 -7.94 12.71
CA VAL A 396 9.91 -8.03 13.47
C VAL A 396 11.07 -7.58 12.58
N ASN A 397 11.97 -6.77 13.12
CA ASN A 397 13.00 -6.06 12.37
C ASN A 397 14.39 -6.51 12.80
N LEU A 398 15.28 -6.80 11.83
CA LEU A 398 16.64 -7.26 12.11
C LEU A 398 17.70 -6.37 11.45
N ILE A 399 18.70 -5.98 12.24
CA ILE A 399 19.96 -5.40 11.77
C ILE A 399 21.00 -6.54 11.72
N GLY A 400 21.29 -7.04 10.52
CA GLY A 400 22.09 -8.26 10.30
C GLY A 400 23.61 -8.11 10.44
N SER A 401 24.31 -9.24 10.47
CA SER A 401 25.76 -9.39 10.67
C SER A 401 26.63 -8.70 9.60
N GLY A 402 26.08 -8.43 8.42
CA GLY A 402 26.73 -7.61 7.39
C GLY A 402 26.71 -6.10 7.67
N CYS A 403 25.97 -5.63 8.69
CA CYS A 403 25.87 -4.23 9.05
C CYS A 403 26.99 -3.74 9.99
N VAL A 404 27.09 -2.41 10.09
CA VAL A 404 27.84 -1.68 11.13
C VAL A 404 26.88 -0.80 11.95
N VAL A 405 27.05 -0.79 13.27
CA VAL A 405 26.10 -0.28 14.26
C VAL A 405 26.77 0.81 15.10
N HIS A 406 26.37 2.06 14.87
CA HIS A 406 26.76 3.19 15.72
C HIS A 406 25.72 3.35 16.84
N VAL A 407 26.09 2.96 18.07
CA VAL A 407 25.15 2.79 19.19
C VAL A 407 24.42 4.10 19.58
N PRO A 408 25.09 5.27 19.75
CA PRO A 408 24.42 6.56 19.89
C PRO A 408 23.41 6.88 18.78
N SER A 409 23.69 6.52 17.52
CA SER A 409 22.75 6.75 16.41
C SER A 409 21.55 5.81 16.44
N PHE A 410 21.74 4.55 16.86
CA PHE A 410 20.63 3.61 17.05
C PHE A 410 19.63 4.15 18.08
N PHE A 411 20.08 4.56 19.26
CA PHE A 411 19.18 5.11 20.30
C PHE A 411 18.53 6.43 19.87
N LYS A 412 19.28 7.32 19.20
CA LYS A 412 18.72 8.57 18.66
C LYS A 412 17.62 8.32 17.61
N GLU A 413 17.77 7.28 16.80
CA GLU A 413 16.73 6.84 15.86
C GLU A 413 15.53 6.21 16.58
N LEU A 414 15.79 5.31 17.54
CA LEU A 414 14.78 4.63 18.35
C LEU A 414 13.85 5.61 19.07
N GLU A 415 14.40 6.59 19.79
CA GLU A 415 13.60 7.58 20.52
C GLU A 415 12.88 8.55 19.56
N SER A 416 13.46 8.87 18.41
CA SER A 416 12.80 9.64 17.35
C SER A 416 11.58 8.92 16.77
N LEU A 417 11.64 7.58 16.67
CA LEU A 417 10.54 6.74 16.19
C LEU A 417 9.46 6.53 17.28
N LYS A 418 9.86 6.34 18.54
CA LYS A 418 8.94 6.30 19.70
C LYS A 418 8.16 7.61 19.86
N ALA A 419 8.84 8.75 19.79
CA ALA A 419 8.22 10.08 19.88
C ALA A 419 7.23 10.37 18.75
N LYS A 420 7.29 9.61 17.64
CA LYS A 420 6.36 9.65 16.50
C LYS A 420 5.27 8.57 16.58
N GLY A 421 5.19 7.82 17.68
CA GLY A 421 4.11 6.86 17.95
C GLY A 421 4.37 5.40 17.56
N LEU A 422 5.59 5.04 17.13
CA LEU A 422 5.92 3.63 16.87
C LEU A 422 6.33 2.92 18.16
N ASN A 423 5.74 1.75 18.43
CA ASN A 423 6.19 0.85 19.50
C ASN A 423 7.30 -0.07 18.98
N PRO A 424 8.56 0.02 19.47
CA PRO A 424 9.66 -0.85 19.07
C PRO A 424 9.82 -2.12 19.91
N ASP A 425 9.15 -2.19 21.06
CA ASP A 425 9.37 -3.20 22.09
C ASP A 425 9.09 -4.61 21.53
N ASP A 426 9.99 -5.56 21.81
CA ASP A 426 10.02 -6.93 21.27
C ASP A 426 10.01 -7.07 19.73
N ARG A 427 10.21 -5.98 18.97
CA ARG A 427 10.14 -5.96 17.49
C ARG A 427 11.40 -5.48 16.77
N ILE A 428 12.47 -5.17 17.51
CA ILE A 428 13.78 -4.79 16.94
C ILE A 428 14.86 -5.70 17.50
N PHE A 429 15.65 -6.30 16.60
CA PHE A 429 16.78 -7.15 16.93
C PHE A 429 18.04 -6.73 16.15
N ILE A 430 19.19 -7.00 16.76
CA ILE A 430 20.51 -6.71 16.21
C ILE A 430 21.35 -7.97 16.31
N SER A 431 22.05 -8.30 15.23
CA SER A 431 22.99 -9.41 15.17
C SER A 431 24.18 -9.18 16.09
N ASP A 432 24.44 -10.15 16.97
CA ASP A 432 25.65 -10.28 17.79
C ASP A 432 26.96 -10.11 17.00
N ARG A 433 26.96 -10.48 15.71
CA ARG A 433 28.10 -10.42 14.78
C ARG A 433 28.17 -9.12 13.95
N ALA A 434 27.18 -8.23 14.07
CA ALA A 434 27.29 -6.88 13.52
C ALA A 434 28.44 -6.13 14.20
N HIS A 435 29.16 -5.29 13.45
CA HIS A 435 30.33 -4.59 13.96
C HIS A 435 29.98 -3.24 14.57
N VAL A 436 30.69 -2.83 15.63
CA VAL A 436 30.49 -1.53 16.27
C VAL A 436 31.19 -0.43 15.46
N ASP A 437 30.45 0.64 15.21
CA ASP A 437 30.88 1.86 14.53
C ASP A 437 31.09 2.94 15.62
N PHE A 438 32.35 3.32 15.87
CA PHE A 438 32.80 4.18 16.97
C PHE A 438 32.94 5.66 16.55
N ASP A 439 32.89 6.60 17.49
CA ASP A 439 33.26 8.01 17.25
C ASP A 439 34.72 8.13 16.79
N LEU A 440 35.62 7.25 17.27
CA LEU A 440 36.97 7.08 16.73
C LEU A 440 36.97 6.91 15.20
N PHE A 441 36.08 6.08 14.67
CA PHE A 441 35.99 5.83 13.23
C PHE A 441 35.41 7.04 12.49
N GLN A 442 34.47 7.79 13.08
CA GLN A 442 33.96 9.03 12.50
C GLN A 442 35.04 10.11 12.40
N ALA A 443 35.88 10.26 13.44
CA ALA A 443 37.04 11.16 13.42
C ALA A 443 38.06 10.75 12.34
N VAL A 444 38.31 9.44 12.17
CA VAL A 444 39.18 8.92 11.10
C VAL A 444 38.59 9.16 9.70
N ASP A 445 37.31 8.88 9.46
CA ASP A 445 36.61 9.11 8.17
C ASP A 445 36.76 10.59 7.73
N GLY A 446 36.61 11.53 8.67
CA GLY A 446 36.87 12.96 8.42
C GLY A 446 38.33 13.28 8.10
N LEU A 447 39.29 12.64 8.76
CA LEU A 447 40.72 12.85 8.50
C LEU A 447 41.17 12.24 7.16
N GLU A 448 40.65 11.08 6.78
CA GLU A 448 40.95 10.44 5.49
C GLU A 448 40.41 11.26 4.30
N GLU A 449 39.22 11.84 4.43
CA GLU A 449 38.69 12.78 3.42
C GLU A 449 39.52 14.06 3.30
N ILE A 450 40.09 14.57 4.40
CA ILE A 450 41.01 15.72 4.39
C ILE A 450 42.35 15.34 3.75
N GLU A 451 42.90 14.16 4.07
CA GLU A 451 44.13 13.60 3.49
C GLU A 451 44.02 13.45 1.97
N LEU A 452 42.86 13.04 1.46
CA LEU A 452 42.58 12.90 0.03
C LEU A 452 42.41 14.25 -0.71
N GLY A 453 41.97 15.31 -0.03
CA GLY A 453 41.84 16.66 -0.59
C GLY A 453 40.98 16.71 -1.87
N LYS A 454 41.61 17.00 -3.03
CA LYS A 454 40.90 16.98 -4.34
C LYS A 454 40.46 15.58 -4.79
N GLY A 455 41.03 14.53 -4.20
CA GLY A 455 40.65 13.13 -4.40
C GLY A 455 39.53 12.64 -3.47
N ALA A 456 39.01 13.48 -2.57
CA ALA A 456 38.00 13.10 -1.59
C ALA A 456 36.80 12.39 -2.23
N ILE A 457 36.37 11.29 -1.62
CA ILE A 457 35.27 10.43 -2.08
C ILE A 457 33.94 11.17 -1.95
N GLY A 458 33.82 12.07 -0.97
CA GLY A 458 32.57 12.71 -0.58
C GLY A 458 31.76 11.81 0.35
N THR A 459 32.42 11.20 1.34
CA THR A 459 31.79 10.29 2.31
C THR A 459 30.72 11.01 3.14
N THR A 460 30.01 10.23 3.95
CA THR A 460 29.02 10.73 4.89
C THR A 460 29.61 11.29 6.18
N GLY A 461 30.92 11.13 6.45
CA GLY A 461 31.52 11.50 7.73
C GLY A 461 30.89 10.72 8.91
N LYS A 462 30.78 9.40 8.74
CA LYS A 462 30.01 8.49 9.60
C LYS A 462 30.73 7.18 9.95
N GLY A 463 32.06 7.12 9.87
CA GLY A 463 32.86 6.00 10.40
C GLY A 463 32.78 4.67 9.65
N ILE A 464 31.85 4.54 8.70
CA ILE A 464 31.60 3.31 7.93
C ILE A 464 32.86 2.77 7.25
N GLY A 465 33.65 3.63 6.60
CA GLY A 465 34.87 3.22 5.90
C GLY A 465 35.91 2.61 6.85
N PRO A 466 36.35 3.34 7.88
CA PRO A 466 37.23 2.81 8.92
C PRO A 466 36.66 1.60 9.66
N THR A 467 35.34 1.53 9.89
CA THR A 467 34.70 0.35 10.49
C THR A 467 34.86 -0.89 9.61
N PHE A 468 34.50 -0.83 8.32
CA PHE A 468 34.68 -1.96 7.39
C PHE A 468 36.16 -2.29 7.14
N SER A 469 37.04 -1.28 7.16
CA SER A 469 38.50 -1.49 7.13
C SER A 469 38.99 -2.29 8.36
N SER A 470 38.53 -1.92 9.56
CA SER A 470 38.84 -2.65 10.80
C SER A 470 38.25 -4.08 10.84
N LYS A 471 37.07 -4.29 10.22
CA LYS A 471 36.45 -5.61 10.00
C LYS A 471 37.33 -6.49 9.10
N ALA A 472 37.77 -5.96 7.96
CA ALA A 472 38.68 -6.66 7.04
C ALA A 472 40.06 -6.94 7.68
N ALA A 473 40.59 -5.99 8.46
CA ALA A 473 41.83 -6.18 9.21
C ALA A 473 41.70 -7.23 10.33
N ARG A 474 40.48 -7.50 10.82
CA ARG A 474 40.13 -8.28 12.03
C ARG A 474 40.60 -7.60 13.32
N THR A 475 40.53 -6.28 13.36
CA THR A 475 40.85 -5.45 14.54
C THR A 475 39.59 -4.88 15.19
N GLY A 476 38.58 -4.52 14.39
CA GLY A 476 37.28 -4.01 14.85
C GLY A 476 36.48 -5.01 15.67
N LEU A 477 35.58 -4.49 16.52
CA LEU A 477 34.78 -5.30 17.45
C LEU A 477 33.41 -5.66 16.84
N MET A 478 32.96 -6.88 17.09
CA MET A 478 31.55 -7.26 16.98
C MET A 478 30.78 -6.80 18.23
N LEU A 479 29.45 -6.74 18.17
CA LEU A 479 28.62 -6.48 19.37
C LEU A 479 28.82 -7.56 20.44
N ALA A 480 29.03 -8.81 20.04
CA ALA A 480 29.45 -9.90 20.95
C ALA A 480 30.77 -9.62 21.68
N ASP A 481 31.74 -8.95 21.03
CA ASP A 481 33.00 -8.54 21.67
C ASP A 481 32.81 -7.34 22.59
N ALA A 482 31.97 -6.38 22.18
CA ALA A 482 31.80 -5.09 22.85
C ALA A 482 30.93 -5.16 24.11
N LEU A 483 30.09 -6.20 24.24
CA LEU A 483 29.31 -6.47 25.44
C LEU A 483 30.15 -7.02 26.62
N ASP A 484 31.42 -7.37 26.38
CA ASP A 484 32.42 -7.59 27.43
C ASP A 484 33.22 -6.30 27.64
N GLU A 485 33.04 -5.64 28.79
CA GLU A 485 33.68 -4.36 29.11
C GLU A 485 35.21 -4.42 29.08
N ASP A 486 35.78 -5.59 29.42
CA ASP A 486 37.20 -5.83 29.61
C ASP A 486 37.89 -6.12 28.26
N VAL A 487 37.12 -6.62 27.28
CA VAL A 487 37.48 -6.73 25.86
C VAL A 487 37.28 -5.39 25.16
N LEU A 488 36.19 -4.67 25.43
CA LEU A 488 35.87 -3.35 24.88
C LEU A 488 36.98 -2.34 25.16
N ASP A 489 37.35 -2.14 26.43
CA ASP A 489 38.38 -1.19 26.86
C ASP A 489 39.72 -1.47 26.14
N LYS A 490 40.24 -2.70 26.31
CA LYS A 490 41.56 -3.09 25.80
C LYS A 490 41.65 -3.00 24.27
N ARG A 491 40.56 -3.32 23.55
CA ARG A 491 40.55 -3.27 22.08
C ARG A 491 40.28 -1.87 21.53
N LEU A 492 39.42 -1.07 22.15
CA LEU A 492 39.17 0.31 21.70
C LEU A 492 40.39 1.21 21.96
N ARG A 493 41.04 1.09 23.14
CA ARG A 493 42.33 1.76 23.39
C ARG A 493 43.40 1.38 22.36
N ARG A 494 43.52 0.08 22.03
CA ARG A 494 44.45 -0.40 20.99
C ARG A 494 44.14 0.16 19.59
N LEU A 495 42.86 0.35 19.25
CA LEU A 495 42.46 1.03 18.00
C LEU A 495 42.84 2.52 18.04
N ALA A 496 42.54 3.20 19.15
CA ALA A 496 42.86 4.61 19.36
C ALA A 496 44.38 4.87 19.26
N ASP A 497 45.20 4.06 19.93
CA ASP A 497 46.67 4.06 19.81
C ASP A 497 47.16 3.88 18.37
N GLY A 498 46.50 2.99 17.62
CA GLY A 498 46.82 2.71 16.22
C GLY A 498 46.59 3.93 15.33
N TYR A 499 45.42 4.57 15.45
CA TYR A 499 45.12 5.79 14.69
C TYR A 499 45.87 7.02 15.20
N LYS A 500 46.17 7.11 16.50
CA LYS A 500 47.05 8.15 17.07
C LYS A 500 48.46 8.08 16.48
N LYS A 501 48.98 6.86 16.24
CA LYS A 501 50.26 6.65 15.54
C LYS A 501 50.22 6.99 14.04
N ARG A 502 49.04 6.92 13.38
CA ARG A 502 48.88 7.32 11.97
C ARG A 502 48.72 8.84 11.81
N PHE A 503 47.87 9.48 12.61
CA PHE A 503 47.44 10.87 12.41
C PHE A 503 48.04 11.86 13.42
N GLY A 504 48.79 11.40 14.43
CA GLY A 504 49.43 12.26 15.41
C GLY A 504 48.43 13.16 16.15
N ASP A 505 48.72 14.46 16.22
CA ASP A 505 47.86 15.43 16.89
C ASP A 505 46.71 15.97 16.04
N LEU A 506 46.54 15.50 14.80
CA LEU A 506 45.34 15.76 14.01
C LEU A 506 44.14 14.95 14.52
N LEU A 507 44.38 13.75 15.09
CA LEU A 507 43.33 12.98 15.76
C LEU A 507 42.95 13.65 17.07
N LYS A 508 41.77 14.29 17.08
CA LYS A 508 41.08 14.78 18.27
C LYS A 508 40.00 13.76 18.65
N TYR A 509 40.30 12.96 19.65
CA TYR A 509 39.46 11.88 20.15
C TYR A 509 39.84 11.59 21.60
N ASP A 510 38.85 11.41 22.46
CA ASP A 510 39.01 10.96 23.84
C ASP A 510 38.44 9.54 23.96
N VAL A 511 39.30 8.59 24.34
CA VAL A 511 38.93 7.17 24.44
C VAL A 511 38.21 6.87 25.76
N ASP A 512 38.49 7.64 26.81
CA ASP A 512 37.87 7.46 28.12
C ASP A 512 36.45 8.05 28.13
N GLU A 513 36.22 9.16 27.41
CA GLU A 513 34.87 9.70 27.16
C GLU A 513 33.99 8.69 26.39
N GLU A 514 34.47 8.15 25.26
CA GLU A 514 33.68 7.18 24.48
C GLU A 514 33.45 5.88 25.26
N LEU A 515 34.46 5.37 25.98
CA LEU A 515 34.30 4.16 26.80
C LEU A 515 33.28 4.36 27.93
N ALA A 516 33.34 5.47 28.66
CA ALA A 516 32.40 5.75 29.74
C ALA A 516 30.94 5.83 29.24
N ARG A 517 30.73 6.44 28.06
CA ARG A 517 29.42 6.53 27.42
C ARG A 517 28.94 5.19 26.88
N LEU A 518 29.81 4.44 26.20
CA LEU A 518 29.44 3.17 25.55
C LEU A 518 29.15 2.06 26.53
N LYS A 519 29.82 1.97 27.69
CA LYS A 519 29.53 0.95 28.70
C LYS A 519 28.05 0.97 29.13
N THR A 520 27.52 2.16 29.43
CA THR A 520 26.10 2.38 29.74
C THR A 520 25.20 2.01 28.56
N GLN A 521 25.50 2.54 27.37
CA GLN A 521 24.66 2.33 26.18
C GLN A 521 24.67 0.87 25.68
N LEU A 522 25.74 0.12 25.87
CA LEU A 522 25.83 -1.29 25.48
C LEU A 522 25.06 -2.19 26.45
N ALA A 523 25.00 -1.85 27.74
CA ALA A 523 24.10 -2.48 28.70
C ALA A 523 22.62 -2.23 28.32
N GLU A 524 22.25 -1.01 27.93
CA GLU A 524 20.93 -0.66 27.39
C GLU A 524 20.63 -1.35 26.04
N LEU A 525 21.65 -1.60 25.23
CA LEU A 525 21.52 -2.27 23.92
C LEU A 525 21.35 -3.78 24.06
N ARG A 526 21.84 -4.38 25.16
CA ARG A 526 21.89 -5.83 25.38
C ARG A 526 20.57 -6.57 25.08
N PRO A 527 19.36 -6.08 25.42
CA PRO A 527 18.11 -6.77 25.12
C PRO A 527 17.82 -6.93 23.61
N TYR A 528 18.30 -6.00 22.79
CA TYR A 528 18.12 -6.04 21.34
C TYR A 528 19.11 -7.01 20.65
N VAL A 529 20.19 -7.43 21.32
CA VAL A 529 21.27 -8.24 20.71
C VAL A 529 21.00 -9.74 20.81
N ILE A 530 20.95 -10.40 19.66
CA ILE A 530 20.65 -11.84 19.49
C ILE A 530 21.62 -12.52 18.51
N ASP A 531 21.65 -13.85 18.53
CA ASP A 531 22.15 -14.62 17.38
C ASP A 531 21.09 -14.60 16.26
N GLU A 532 21.44 -14.06 15.09
CA GLU A 532 20.54 -14.02 13.93
C GLU A 532 20.23 -15.40 13.32
N VAL A 533 21.14 -16.37 13.48
CA VAL A 533 21.10 -17.64 12.73
C VAL A 533 19.93 -18.53 13.18
N PRO A 534 19.64 -18.70 14.49
CA PRO A 534 18.41 -19.38 14.94
C PRO A 534 17.13 -18.66 14.49
N LEU A 535 17.08 -17.32 14.58
CA LEU A 535 15.90 -16.53 14.16
C LEU A 535 15.60 -16.74 12.67
N LEU A 536 16.61 -16.58 11.81
CA LEU A 536 16.45 -16.71 10.37
C LEU A 536 16.33 -18.16 9.91
N ARG A 537 16.76 -19.14 10.71
CA ARG A 537 16.40 -20.56 10.51
C ARG A 537 14.91 -20.78 10.77
N SER A 538 14.42 -20.40 11.96
CA SER A 538 13.02 -20.63 12.32
C SER A 538 12.05 -19.88 11.40
N ALA A 539 12.39 -18.66 10.98
CA ALA A 539 11.61 -17.93 9.98
C ALA A 539 11.51 -18.66 8.62
N LYS A 540 12.57 -19.34 8.17
CA LYS A 540 12.54 -20.18 6.95
C LYS A 540 11.70 -21.45 7.15
N GLU A 541 11.85 -22.12 8.29
CA GLU A 541 11.10 -23.32 8.67
C GLU A 541 9.58 -23.04 8.72
N GLN A 542 9.19 -21.90 9.30
CA GLN A 542 7.82 -21.40 9.35
C GLN A 542 7.31 -20.82 8.00
N LYS A 543 8.13 -20.83 6.94
CA LYS A 543 7.84 -20.22 5.63
C LYS A 543 7.41 -18.73 5.73
N ALA A 544 7.98 -18.01 6.71
CA ALA A 544 7.63 -16.62 7.00
C ALA A 544 7.93 -15.71 5.79
N LYS A 545 7.09 -14.69 5.60
CA LYS A 545 7.34 -13.67 4.57
C LYS A 545 8.45 -12.75 5.08
N ILE A 546 9.59 -12.78 4.40
CA ILE A 546 10.79 -11.99 4.70
C ILE A 546 10.97 -10.93 3.61
N LEU A 547 11.27 -9.71 4.04
CA LEU A 547 11.66 -8.59 3.18
C LEU A 547 13.08 -8.15 3.55
N VAL A 548 13.92 -7.85 2.56
CA VAL A 548 15.26 -7.32 2.80
C VAL A 548 15.38 -5.90 2.27
N GLU A 549 15.80 -4.98 3.15
CA GLU A 549 16.08 -3.58 2.84
C GLU A 549 17.50 -3.42 2.30
N GLY A 550 17.62 -3.27 0.98
CA GLY A 550 18.88 -2.95 0.31
C GLY A 550 19.26 -1.48 0.52
N ALA A 551 20.27 -1.23 1.36
CA ALA A 551 20.88 0.08 1.53
C ALA A 551 21.72 0.50 0.29
N GLN A 552 22.03 1.82 0.18
CA GLN A 552 22.76 2.42 -0.94
C GLN A 552 22.25 2.00 -2.34
N ALA A 553 23.11 1.58 -3.26
CA ALA A 553 22.81 1.14 -4.64
C ALA A 553 24.05 0.45 -5.25
N ILE A 554 23.89 -0.32 -6.34
CA ILE A 554 25.01 -1.08 -6.95
C ILE A 554 26.19 -0.20 -7.38
N MET A 555 25.95 1.03 -7.87
CA MET A 555 27.03 1.92 -8.29
C MET A 555 27.87 2.48 -7.12
N LEU A 556 27.49 2.14 -5.89
CA LEU A 556 28.22 2.39 -4.64
C LEU A 556 28.67 1.09 -3.95
N ASP A 557 28.50 -0.08 -4.58
CA ASP A 557 29.03 -1.36 -4.07
C ASP A 557 30.57 -1.33 -4.09
N ILE A 558 31.22 -1.83 -3.05
CA ILE A 558 32.70 -1.83 -2.94
C ILE A 558 33.41 -2.61 -4.07
N SER A 559 32.74 -3.59 -4.69
CA SER A 559 33.27 -4.43 -5.76
C SER A 559 32.74 -4.08 -7.15
N TYR A 560 31.48 -3.65 -7.24
CA TYR A 560 30.77 -3.41 -8.51
C TYR A 560 30.41 -1.93 -8.77
N GLY A 561 30.76 -1.02 -7.85
CA GLY A 561 30.50 0.40 -7.98
C GLY A 561 31.60 1.18 -8.72
N THR A 562 31.46 2.50 -8.77
CA THR A 562 32.44 3.39 -9.41
C THR A 562 33.70 3.61 -8.55
N TYR A 563 34.43 2.55 -8.23
CA TYR A 563 35.58 2.58 -7.32
C TYR A 563 36.63 3.65 -7.73
N PRO A 564 37.22 4.42 -6.78
CA PRO A 564 37.05 4.37 -5.32
C PRO A 564 35.82 5.12 -4.79
N PHE A 565 35.02 5.73 -5.67
CA PHE A 565 33.87 6.56 -5.30
C PHE A 565 32.63 5.71 -4.99
N VAL A 566 32.72 4.92 -3.93
CA VAL A 566 31.77 3.87 -3.48
C VAL A 566 31.60 3.91 -1.96
N THR A 567 30.75 3.04 -1.40
CA THR A 567 30.76 2.74 0.05
C THR A 567 31.51 1.43 0.30
N SER A 568 31.89 1.17 1.56
CA SER A 568 32.80 0.08 1.93
C SER A 568 32.13 -1.28 2.15
N SER A 569 30.92 -1.46 1.61
CA SER A 569 30.10 -2.66 1.73
C SER A 569 29.55 -3.10 0.37
N ASN A 570 29.29 -4.40 0.23
CA ASN A 570 28.60 -4.90 -0.95
C ASN A 570 27.10 -4.56 -0.85
N CYS A 571 26.64 -3.76 -1.80
CA CYS A 571 25.25 -3.31 -1.95
C CYS A 571 24.43 -4.23 -2.87
N SER A 572 25.11 -5.19 -3.50
CA SER A 572 24.56 -6.28 -4.32
C SER A 572 23.84 -7.37 -3.51
N VAL A 573 23.07 -8.21 -4.21
CA VAL A 573 22.38 -9.39 -3.62
C VAL A 573 23.37 -10.35 -2.94
N GLY A 574 24.60 -10.46 -3.43
CA GLY A 574 25.66 -11.26 -2.77
C GLY A 574 26.00 -10.75 -1.36
N GLY A 575 26.08 -9.42 -1.18
CA GLY A 575 26.28 -8.81 0.13
C GLY A 575 25.12 -9.07 1.10
N ILE A 576 23.88 -9.02 0.59
CA ILE A 576 22.67 -9.37 1.33
C ILE A 576 22.67 -10.84 1.79
N ILE A 577 23.06 -11.78 0.93
CA ILE A 577 23.15 -13.20 1.27
C ILE A 577 24.17 -13.43 2.39
N ALA A 578 25.37 -12.85 2.24
CA ALA A 578 26.45 -12.97 3.21
C ALA A 578 26.13 -12.34 4.57
N GLY A 579 25.43 -11.20 4.59
CA GLY A 579 25.12 -10.44 5.81
C GLY A 579 23.83 -10.80 6.54
N LEU A 580 23.10 -11.83 6.09
CA LEU A 580 21.85 -12.32 6.69
C LEU A 580 21.72 -13.86 6.73
N SER A 581 22.80 -14.61 6.51
CA SER A 581 22.80 -16.09 6.50
C SER A 581 21.65 -16.73 5.67
N LEU A 582 21.22 -16.09 4.57
CA LEU A 582 20.14 -16.56 3.70
C LEU A 582 20.65 -17.63 2.72
N ASP A 583 19.81 -18.60 2.33
CA ASP A 583 20.13 -19.45 1.17
C ASP A 583 19.78 -18.67 -0.09
N TRP A 584 20.66 -18.65 -1.08
CA TRP A 584 20.40 -18.02 -2.38
C TRP A 584 19.16 -18.65 -3.06
N ARG A 585 18.89 -19.95 -2.83
CA ARG A 585 17.67 -20.62 -3.32
C ARG A 585 16.37 -20.16 -2.63
N SER A 586 16.47 -19.52 -1.47
CA SER A 586 15.31 -19.01 -0.73
C SER A 586 14.77 -17.70 -1.28
N ILE A 587 15.57 -16.94 -2.03
CA ILE A 587 15.18 -15.71 -2.71
C ILE A 587 14.13 -16.03 -3.79
N LYS A 588 13.03 -15.25 -3.83
CA LYS A 588 11.90 -15.44 -4.77
C LYS A 588 11.61 -14.23 -5.67
N GLU A 589 11.93 -13.02 -5.22
CA GLU A 589 11.78 -11.80 -6.01
C GLU A 589 12.96 -10.86 -5.68
N VAL A 590 13.55 -10.24 -6.70
CA VAL A 590 14.60 -9.21 -6.55
C VAL A 590 14.18 -7.98 -7.35
N ILE A 591 13.76 -6.93 -6.63
CA ILE A 591 13.16 -5.73 -7.24
C ILE A 591 14.24 -4.64 -7.39
N GLY A 592 14.65 -4.37 -8.63
CA GLY A 592 15.52 -3.25 -8.96
C GLY A 592 14.79 -1.92 -8.83
N VAL A 593 15.05 -1.15 -7.77
CA VAL A 593 14.45 0.18 -7.58
C VAL A 593 15.25 1.24 -8.34
N VAL A 594 14.70 1.65 -9.48
CA VAL A 594 15.27 2.58 -10.45
C VAL A 594 14.55 3.94 -10.34
N LYS A 595 15.20 5.04 -10.73
CA LYS A 595 14.54 6.33 -10.98
C LYS A 595 14.41 6.55 -12.48
N ALA A 596 13.41 7.32 -12.93
CA ALA A 596 13.29 7.72 -14.34
C ALA A 596 14.41 8.66 -14.84
N TYR A 597 15.35 9.05 -13.98
CA TYR A 597 16.54 9.85 -14.29
C TYR A 597 17.63 9.55 -13.25
N THR A 598 18.89 9.76 -13.58
CA THR A 598 20.01 9.34 -12.72
C THR A 598 20.41 10.45 -11.75
N THR A 599 20.85 10.09 -10.53
CA THR A 599 21.30 11.06 -9.52
C THR A 599 22.46 10.53 -8.68
N ARG A 600 23.47 11.37 -8.42
CA ARG A 600 24.67 11.03 -7.63
C ARG A 600 24.84 11.97 -6.43
N VAL A 601 25.33 11.41 -5.31
CA VAL A 601 25.85 12.14 -4.14
C VAL A 601 27.33 11.82 -4.01
N GLY A 602 28.14 12.81 -3.66
CA GLY A 602 29.60 12.66 -3.55
C GLY A 602 30.33 12.80 -4.89
N SER A 603 31.64 12.59 -4.83
CA SER A 603 32.57 12.71 -5.95
C SER A 603 32.45 11.55 -6.93
N GLY A 604 33.24 11.59 -8.00
CA GLY A 604 33.39 10.48 -8.95
C GLY A 604 32.62 10.64 -10.27
N PRO A 605 32.82 9.71 -11.22
CA PRO A 605 32.32 9.84 -12.58
C PRO A 605 30.80 9.71 -12.65
N PHE A 606 30.19 10.41 -13.61
CA PHE A 606 28.75 10.37 -13.87
C PHE A 606 28.50 10.70 -15.35
N PRO A 607 28.60 9.73 -16.28
CA PRO A 607 28.58 10.01 -17.73
C PRO A 607 27.30 10.68 -18.25
N THR A 608 26.18 10.43 -17.58
CA THR A 608 24.86 10.98 -17.91
C THR A 608 24.54 12.32 -17.24
N GLU A 609 25.46 12.90 -16.46
CA GLU A 609 25.29 14.17 -15.74
C GLU A 609 24.94 15.34 -16.67
N GLN A 610 23.96 16.14 -16.27
CA GLN A 610 23.56 17.35 -16.99
C GLN A 610 24.00 18.59 -16.22
N LEU A 611 25.05 19.25 -16.71
CA LEU A 611 25.56 20.53 -16.19
C LEU A 611 24.91 21.72 -16.91
N ASN A 612 23.60 21.65 -17.10
CA ASN A 612 22.77 22.57 -17.89
C ASN A 612 21.36 22.68 -17.29
N ALA A 613 20.49 23.45 -17.94
CA ALA A 613 19.10 23.66 -17.49
C ALA A 613 18.28 22.35 -17.36
N GLU A 614 18.56 21.31 -18.14
CA GLU A 614 17.91 19.99 -18.01
C GLU A 614 18.22 19.38 -16.64
N GLY A 615 19.49 19.44 -16.21
CA GLY A 615 19.94 18.94 -14.91
C GLY A 615 19.47 19.79 -13.72
N GLU A 616 19.38 21.11 -13.88
CA GLU A 616 18.82 22.00 -12.87
C GLU A 616 17.32 21.75 -12.67
N GLN A 617 16.56 21.57 -13.77
CA GLN A 617 15.15 21.21 -13.74
C GLN A 617 14.93 19.85 -13.05
N LEU A 618 15.73 18.82 -13.38
CA LEU A 618 15.69 17.52 -12.69
C LEU A 618 15.99 17.64 -11.19
N GLN A 619 16.96 18.48 -10.79
CA GLN A 619 17.28 18.71 -9.39
C GLN A 619 16.14 19.42 -8.63
N GLN A 620 15.56 20.46 -9.25
CA GLN A 620 14.52 21.31 -8.64
C GLN A 620 13.19 20.55 -8.52
N VAL A 621 12.66 20.05 -9.64
CA VAL A 621 11.36 19.33 -9.67
C VAL A 621 11.47 18.03 -8.88
N GLY A 622 12.59 17.30 -9.04
CA GLY A 622 12.88 16.09 -8.29
C GLY A 622 13.16 16.28 -6.80
N LYS A 623 13.31 17.53 -6.33
CA LYS A 623 13.71 17.90 -4.94
C LYS A 623 14.94 17.12 -4.47
N GLU A 624 15.98 17.09 -5.29
CA GLU A 624 17.11 16.18 -5.11
C GLU A 624 18.18 16.72 -4.15
N PHE A 625 17.91 16.53 -2.86
CA PHE A 625 18.83 16.78 -1.75
C PHE A 625 19.08 15.48 -0.95
N GLY A 626 20.25 15.37 -0.32
CA GLY A 626 20.60 14.23 0.53
C GLY A 626 20.00 14.34 1.93
N VAL A 627 19.17 13.38 2.35
CA VAL A 627 18.55 13.35 3.70
C VAL A 627 19.63 13.35 4.79
N THR A 628 20.63 12.48 4.67
CA THR A 628 21.70 12.30 5.67
C THR A 628 22.72 13.44 5.73
N THR A 629 22.86 14.23 4.66
CA THR A 629 24.00 15.17 4.50
C THR A 629 23.61 16.60 4.09
N GLY A 630 22.35 16.88 3.79
CA GLY A 630 21.86 18.15 3.24
C GLY A 630 22.34 18.51 1.83
N ARG A 631 23.40 17.87 1.32
CA ARG A 631 24.05 18.18 0.05
C ARG A 631 23.07 18.03 -1.13
N LYS A 632 23.08 19.00 -2.07
CA LYS A 632 22.44 18.88 -3.39
C LYS A 632 22.95 17.63 -4.11
N ARG A 633 22.08 16.92 -4.84
CA ARG A 633 22.50 15.81 -5.71
C ARG A 633 22.83 16.32 -7.11
N ARG A 634 23.87 15.73 -7.69
CA ARG A 634 24.17 15.79 -9.12
C ARG A 634 23.08 15.02 -9.86
N CYS A 635 22.56 15.59 -10.95
CA CYS A 635 21.41 15.03 -11.69
C CYS A 635 21.76 14.85 -13.17
N GLY A 636 21.14 13.86 -13.81
CA GLY A 636 21.45 13.49 -15.18
C GLY A 636 20.39 12.59 -15.80
N TRP A 637 20.52 12.33 -17.10
CA TRP A 637 19.58 11.52 -17.86
C TRP A 637 19.55 10.05 -17.41
N LEU A 638 18.55 9.29 -17.85
CA LEU A 638 18.45 7.87 -17.51
C LEU A 638 19.57 7.08 -18.20
N ASP A 639 20.17 6.15 -17.44
CA ASP A 639 21.35 5.41 -17.86
C ASP A 639 21.07 3.91 -17.96
N LEU A 640 20.77 3.43 -19.16
CA LEU A 640 20.43 2.02 -19.36
C LEU A 640 21.66 1.11 -19.42
N VAL A 641 22.85 1.64 -19.69
CA VAL A 641 24.11 0.89 -19.55
C VAL A 641 24.32 0.53 -18.08
N VAL A 642 24.16 1.50 -17.18
CA VAL A 642 24.16 1.28 -15.72
C VAL A 642 23.06 0.31 -15.28
N ILE A 643 21.83 0.42 -15.79
CA ILE A 643 20.71 -0.44 -15.35
C ILE A 643 20.87 -1.88 -15.87
N LYS A 644 21.36 -2.08 -17.10
CA LYS A 644 21.66 -3.42 -17.66
C LYS A 644 22.78 -4.09 -16.85
N TYR A 645 23.90 -3.40 -16.62
CA TYR A 645 24.97 -3.87 -15.74
C TYR A 645 24.46 -4.20 -14.31
N SER A 646 23.58 -3.34 -13.77
CA SER A 646 22.94 -3.55 -12.46
C SER A 646 22.06 -4.80 -12.41
N HIS A 647 21.42 -5.17 -13.52
CA HIS A 647 20.65 -6.41 -13.66
C HIS A 647 21.58 -7.63 -13.79
N GLU A 648 22.63 -7.54 -14.62
CA GLU A 648 23.64 -8.59 -14.81
C GLU A 648 24.30 -9.00 -13.48
N VAL A 649 24.52 -8.06 -12.55
CA VAL A 649 25.11 -8.34 -11.23
C VAL A 649 24.08 -8.82 -10.18
N ASN A 650 22.81 -8.39 -10.24
CA ASN A 650 21.82 -8.67 -9.18
C ASN A 650 20.70 -9.65 -9.55
N GLY A 651 20.54 -10.03 -10.81
CA GLY A 651 19.49 -10.96 -11.25
C GLY A 651 18.06 -10.45 -11.01
N TYR A 652 17.80 -9.16 -11.26
CA TYR A 652 16.47 -8.56 -11.03
C TYR A 652 15.34 -9.33 -11.72
N THR A 653 14.35 -9.77 -10.94
CA THR A 653 13.12 -10.39 -11.45
C THR A 653 12.08 -9.36 -11.85
N ALA A 654 12.20 -8.13 -11.34
CA ALA A 654 11.32 -7.00 -11.64
C ALA A 654 12.04 -5.67 -11.43
N LEU A 655 11.59 -4.62 -12.11
CA LEU A 655 11.96 -3.23 -11.84
C LEU A 655 10.81 -2.46 -11.17
N ASN A 656 11.19 -1.50 -10.33
CA ASN A 656 10.32 -0.46 -9.82
C ASN A 656 10.85 0.90 -10.31
N LEU A 657 10.21 1.46 -11.34
CA LEU A 657 10.60 2.73 -11.96
C LEU A 657 9.95 3.89 -11.20
N THR A 658 10.72 4.60 -10.39
CA THR A 658 10.23 5.69 -9.53
C THR A 658 10.44 7.08 -10.14
N LYS A 659 9.63 8.05 -9.69
CA LYS A 659 9.74 9.47 -10.08
C LYS A 659 9.53 9.74 -11.58
N LEU A 660 8.56 9.06 -12.19
CA LEU A 660 8.17 9.29 -13.59
C LEU A 660 7.58 10.70 -13.80
N ASP A 661 6.86 11.19 -12.78
CA ASP A 661 6.23 12.52 -12.70
C ASP A 661 7.21 13.69 -12.85
N ILE A 662 8.50 13.47 -12.56
CA ILE A 662 9.54 14.50 -12.70
C ILE A 662 9.85 14.79 -14.17
N LEU A 663 9.52 13.87 -15.09
CA LEU A 663 9.71 14.04 -16.53
C LEU A 663 8.52 14.68 -17.26
N ASP A 664 7.40 14.94 -16.56
CA ASP A 664 6.14 15.45 -17.14
C ASP A 664 6.29 16.73 -17.98
N GLY A 665 7.25 17.59 -17.62
CA GLY A 665 7.45 18.90 -18.24
C GLY A 665 8.36 18.94 -19.48
N PHE A 666 9.06 17.85 -19.80
CA PHE A 666 10.06 17.83 -20.88
C PHE A 666 9.42 17.58 -22.25
N ASP A 667 9.96 18.23 -23.29
CA ASP A 667 9.56 18.05 -24.71
C ASP A 667 10.27 16.85 -25.35
N GLU A 668 11.54 16.64 -25.00
CA GLU A 668 12.33 15.47 -25.34
C GLU A 668 13.01 14.92 -24.08
N ILE A 669 13.17 13.59 -24.03
CA ILE A 669 13.80 12.87 -22.92
C ILE A 669 14.91 12.01 -23.51
N LYS A 670 16.14 12.25 -23.08
CA LYS A 670 17.32 11.50 -23.55
C LYS A 670 17.58 10.32 -22.61
N VAL A 671 17.97 9.18 -23.19
CA VAL A 671 18.31 7.96 -22.44
C VAL A 671 19.62 7.40 -22.98
N ALA A 672 20.63 7.24 -22.13
CA ALA A 672 21.90 6.66 -22.53
C ALA A 672 21.74 5.16 -22.76
N THR A 673 22.09 4.69 -23.95
CA THR A 673 21.92 3.31 -24.40
C THR A 673 23.23 2.60 -24.72
N GLU A 674 24.33 3.33 -24.87
CA GLU A 674 25.62 2.79 -25.28
C GLU A 674 26.73 3.77 -24.87
N TYR A 675 27.89 3.23 -24.49
CA TYR A 675 29.12 3.98 -24.27
C TYR A 675 30.13 3.62 -25.37
N SER A 676 30.84 4.60 -25.90
CA SER A 676 32.09 4.37 -26.63
C SER A 676 33.29 5.00 -25.92
N TYR A 677 34.48 4.46 -26.16
CA TYR A 677 35.74 5.05 -25.74
C TYR A 677 36.74 4.90 -26.87
N GLN A 678 37.39 6.00 -27.27
CA GLN A 678 38.35 6.02 -28.39
C GLN A 678 37.76 5.42 -29.69
N GLY A 679 36.49 5.67 -29.96
CA GLY A 679 35.77 5.17 -31.14
C GLY A 679 35.34 3.69 -31.08
N GLN A 680 35.57 2.97 -29.98
CA GLN A 680 35.12 1.59 -29.78
C GLN A 680 33.92 1.54 -28.82
N THR A 681 32.83 0.89 -29.22
CA THR A 681 31.68 0.61 -28.34
C THR A 681 32.09 -0.34 -27.21
N LEU A 682 31.70 -0.02 -25.98
CA LEU A 682 31.92 -0.84 -24.79
C LEU A 682 30.76 -1.83 -24.59
N GLU A 683 31.07 -3.09 -24.27
CA GLU A 683 30.09 -4.16 -24.07
C GLU A 683 29.23 -3.98 -22.79
N SER A 684 29.84 -3.47 -21.72
CA SER A 684 29.20 -3.22 -20.42
C SER A 684 29.94 -2.10 -19.67
N PHE A 685 29.55 -1.83 -18.42
CA PHE A 685 30.04 -0.69 -17.64
C PHE A 685 31.55 -0.80 -17.30
N PRO A 686 32.40 0.20 -17.65
CA PRO A 686 33.84 0.07 -17.49
C PRO A 686 34.29 0.26 -16.02
N ALA A 687 34.98 -0.75 -15.48
CA ALA A 687 35.57 -0.70 -14.14
C ALA A 687 36.74 0.30 -14.00
N ASN A 688 37.40 0.66 -15.11
CA ASN A 688 38.49 1.63 -15.09
C ASN A 688 37.94 3.06 -15.02
N GLY A 689 38.14 3.74 -13.87
CA GLY A 689 37.65 5.09 -13.63
C GLY A 689 38.12 6.14 -14.65
N LYS A 690 39.31 5.99 -15.27
CA LYS A 690 39.77 6.90 -16.33
C LYS A 690 39.00 6.68 -17.64
N ILE A 691 38.68 5.43 -17.99
CA ILE A 691 37.81 5.13 -19.14
C ILE A 691 36.42 5.72 -18.87
N LEU A 692 35.85 5.43 -17.70
CA LEU A 692 34.52 5.90 -17.29
C LEU A 692 34.38 7.45 -17.25
N GLN A 693 35.45 8.19 -16.95
CA GLN A 693 35.47 9.66 -17.01
C GLN A 693 35.43 10.22 -18.44
N ASN A 694 35.79 9.41 -19.44
CA ASN A 694 36.03 9.83 -20.81
C ASN A 694 35.21 9.00 -21.82
N VAL A 695 34.14 8.33 -21.38
CA VAL A 695 33.21 7.67 -22.31
C VAL A 695 32.38 8.71 -23.05
N GLU A 696 32.25 8.50 -24.35
CA GLU A 696 31.26 9.14 -25.20
C GLU A 696 29.92 8.46 -24.95
N VAL A 697 28.91 9.22 -24.55
CA VAL A 697 27.58 8.68 -24.23
C VAL A 697 26.64 8.83 -25.42
N LYS A 698 26.20 7.71 -25.98
CA LYS A 698 25.25 7.65 -27.08
C LYS A 698 23.84 7.58 -26.52
N TYR A 699 23.07 8.64 -26.77
CA TYR A 699 21.69 8.78 -26.32
C TYR A 699 20.70 8.34 -27.39
N THR A 700 19.64 7.67 -26.96
CA THR A 700 18.38 7.62 -27.70
C THR A 700 17.47 8.72 -27.19
N THR A 701 17.01 9.60 -28.08
CA THR A 701 16.00 10.62 -27.77
C THR A 701 14.61 10.03 -27.91
N LEU A 702 13.77 10.21 -26.90
CA LEU A 702 12.37 9.84 -26.88
C LEU A 702 11.50 11.09 -26.73
N PRO A 703 10.34 11.19 -27.38
CA PRO A 703 9.45 12.32 -27.20
C PRO A 703 8.90 12.34 -25.77
N GLY A 704 8.87 13.53 -25.16
CA GLY A 704 8.19 13.76 -23.90
C GLY A 704 6.67 13.67 -24.02
N TRP A 705 5.95 14.03 -22.95
CA TRP A 705 4.49 13.89 -22.92
C TRP A 705 3.69 15.12 -22.47
N LYS A 706 4.33 16.15 -21.90
CA LYS A 706 3.74 17.50 -21.61
C LYS A 706 2.35 17.47 -20.93
N LYS A 707 2.08 16.42 -20.16
CA LYS A 707 0.82 16.14 -19.45
C LYS A 707 1.20 15.50 -18.12
N SER A 708 0.54 15.85 -17.02
CA SER A 708 0.97 15.25 -15.75
C SER A 708 0.65 13.75 -15.64
N THR A 709 1.62 12.98 -15.17
CA THR A 709 1.46 11.61 -14.69
C THR A 709 1.29 11.56 -13.16
N TYR A 710 1.52 12.68 -12.47
CA TYR A 710 1.41 12.79 -11.01
C TYR A 710 0.02 12.33 -10.52
N GLY A 711 -0.01 11.28 -9.70
CA GLY A 711 -1.25 10.74 -9.14
C GLY A 711 -1.77 9.47 -9.78
N LEU A 712 -1.37 9.16 -11.02
CA LEU A 712 -1.99 8.07 -11.77
C LEU A 712 -1.69 6.69 -11.18
N THR A 713 -2.73 5.85 -11.07
CA THR A 713 -2.68 4.53 -10.42
C THR A 713 -2.86 3.36 -11.40
N SER A 714 -3.43 3.62 -12.58
CA SER A 714 -3.57 2.68 -13.70
C SER A 714 -2.49 2.91 -14.76
N TYR A 715 -2.01 1.82 -15.39
CA TYR A 715 -1.02 1.89 -16.46
C TYR A 715 -1.55 2.57 -17.72
N TYR A 716 -2.84 2.39 -18.02
CA TYR A 716 -3.43 2.87 -19.27
C TYR A 716 -3.84 4.35 -19.24
N ASP A 717 -3.83 4.97 -18.05
CA ASP A 717 -4.06 6.41 -17.86
C ASP A 717 -2.80 7.23 -18.23
N LEU A 718 -1.62 6.61 -18.14
CA LEU A 718 -0.35 7.21 -18.51
C LEU A 718 -0.39 7.71 -19.97
N PRO A 719 0.17 8.89 -20.29
CA PRO A 719 0.37 9.32 -21.67
C PRO A 719 1.08 8.26 -22.52
N VAL A 720 0.73 8.15 -23.80
CA VAL A 720 1.28 7.14 -24.71
C VAL A 720 2.83 7.16 -24.74
N ASN A 721 3.45 8.34 -24.69
CA ASN A 721 4.91 8.45 -24.68
C ASN A 721 5.52 8.06 -23.32
N ALA A 722 4.81 8.25 -22.21
CA ALA A 722 5.22 7.74 -20.90
C ALA A 722 5.17 6.20 -20.83
N ARG A 723 4.17 5.58 -21.48
CA ARG A 723 4.13 4.11 -21.66
C ARG A 723 5.28 3.61 -22.52
N LYS A 724 5.51 4.23 -23.69
CA LYS A 724 6.66 3.93 -24.58
C LYS A 724 8.00 4.08 -23.86
N TYR A 725 8.13 5.06 -22.96
CA TYR A 725 9.32 5.26 -22.14
C TYR A 725 9.59 4.06 -21.21
N ILE A 726 8.56 3.57 -20.53
CA ILE A 726 8.63 2.36 -19.70
C ILE A 726 8.93 1.12 -20.56
N GLU A 727 8.23 0.95 -21.67
CA GLU A 727 8.40 -0.17 -22.61
C GLU A 727 9.82 -0.20 -23.24
N PHE A 728 10.44 0.97 -23.45
CA PHE A 728 11.81 1.10 -23.92
C PHE A 728 12.82 0.61 -22.87
N ILE A 729 12.63 0.97 -21.59
CA ILE A 729 13.43 0.46 -20.46
C ILE A 729 13.30 -1.06 -20.36
N GLU A 730 12.08 -1.61 -20.44
CA GLU A 730 11.86 -3.05 -20.42
C GLU A 730 12.55 -3.77 -21.59
N LYS A 731 12.42 -3.23 -22.81
CA LYS A 731 12.99 -3.82 -24.02
C LYS A 731 14.52 -3.83 -24.00
N PHE A 732 15.15 -2.78 -23.46
CA PHE A 732 16.61 -2.70 -23.37
C PHE A 732 17.18 -3.59 -22.25
N THR A 733 16.53 -3.62 -21.09
CA THR A 733 17.04 -4.33 -19.90
C THR A 733 16.67 -5.80 -19.85
N GLY A 734 15.62 -6.21 -20.57
CA GLY A 734 15.00 -7.53 -20.45
C GLY A 734 14.08 -7.69 -19.24
N VAL A 735 13.98 -6.69 -18.35
CA VAL A 735 13.28 -6.81 -17.06
C VAL A 735 11.99 -5.97 -17.04
N LYS A 736 10.89 -6.56 -16.60
CA LYS A 736 9.58 -5.89 -16.53
C LYS A 736 9.50 -4.86 -15.40
N CYS A 737 8.98 -3.67 -15.71
CA CYS A 737 8.67 -2.60 -14.75
C CYS A 737 7.35 -2.91 -14.03
N LYS A 738 7.35 -3.94 -13.18
CA LYS A 738 6.21 -4.39 -12.35
C LYS A 738 5.60 -3.26 -11.52
N TYR A 739 6.38 -2.25 -11.16
CA TYR A 739 5.93 -1.08 -10.42
C TYR A 739 6.40 0.22 -11.08
N VAL A 740 5.54 1.24 -11.12
CA VAL A 740 5.86 2.56 -11.68
C VAL A 740 5.35 3.68 -10.76
N GLY A 741 6.28 4.40 -10.14
CA GLY A 741 6.01 5.47 -9.18
C GLY A 741 5.74 6.82 -9.85
N THR A 742 4.47 7.19 -9.90
CA THR A 742 3.87 8.43 -10.44
C THR A 742 3.78 9.54 -9.37
N GLY A 743 4.78 9.61 -8.50
CA GLY A 743 4.89 10.63 -7.46
C GLY A 743 5.22 10.12 -6.05
N PRO A 744 5.29 11.05 -5.08
CA PRO A 744 5.75 10.82 -3.71
C PRO A 744 4.69 10.18 -2.80
N ASN A 745 3.60 9.63 -3.37
CA ASN A 745 2.48 9.03 -2.65
C ASN A 745 2.41 7.51 -2.85
N ARG A 746 2.03 6.74 -1.83
CA ARG A 746 2.09 5.26 -1.80
C ARG A 746 1.25 4.67 -2.93
N GLU A 747 0.06 5.23 -3.06
CA GLU A 747 -0.89 4.92 -4.12
C GLU A 747 -0.64 5.66 -5.44
N HIS A 748 0.29 6.63 -5.51
CA HIS A 748 0.85 7.09 -6.79
C HIS A 748 1.87 6.04 -7.28
N LEU A 749 1.42 4.80 -7.38
CA LEU A 749 2.17 3.63 -7.79
C LEU A 749 1.25 2.79 -8.65
N ILE A 750 1.56 2.74 -9.93
CA ILE A 750 0.98 1.76 -10.83
C ILE A 750 1.65 0.43 -10.50
N ALA A 751 0.86 -0.54 -10.04
CA ALA A 751 1.27 -1.93 -10.01
C ALA A 751 0.79 -2.60 -11.30
N ARG A 752 1.65 -3.40 -11.93
CA ARG A 752 1.35 -4.21 -13.12
C ARG A 752 1.56 -5.66 -12.74
N ASP A 753 0.61 -6.51 -13.06
CA ASP A 753 0.82 -7.95 -12.95
C ASP A 753 1.95 -8.37 -13.88
N ALA A 754 2.75 -9.34 -13.41
CA ALA A 754 3.69 -10.02 -14.28
C ALA A 754 2.88 -10.90 -15.23
N LEU A 755 2.77 -10.49 -16.50
CA LEU A 755 2.42 -11.42 -17.57
C LEU A 755 3.37 -12.62 -17.47
N PRO A 756 2.87 -13.87 -17.61
CA PRO A 756 3.75 -15.03 -17.67
C PRO A 756 4.74 -14.87 -18.83
N ALA A 757 5.99 -15.28 -18.59
CA ALA A 757 7.09 -15.20 -19.54
C ALA A 757 7.03 -16.31 -20.60
#